data_AF-A0A2Z2KMX5-F1
#
_entry.id   AF-A0A2Z2KMX5-F1
#
_cell.length_a   1.000
_cell.length_b   1.000
_cell.length_c   1.000
_cell.angle_alpha   90.00
_cell.angle_beta   90.00
_cell.angle_gamma   90.00
#
_symmetry.space_group_name_H-M   'P 1'
#
loop_
_entity.id
_entity.type
_entity.pdbx_description
1 polymer ?
#
loop_
_entity_poly.entity_id
_entity_poly.type
_entity_poly.pdbx_seq_one_letter_code
_entity_poly.pdbx_strand_id
1 'polypeptide(L)'
;MYSARLTKGGVNSWAVEFRHPVLKDREGKQGRKIRRGLGTDQEDAQRIVDDLKRILADENYWSLNEQQQAKTIFHGKAVDIFYDQMEEDLIRDPWDLRNEKIELPSKDDGYARVMFLGTTGAGKTTVIRQMIGTEPDEISFPAISSSRTTTCNTEYVFLEGDWSGVVTFISQAQAIKLIEECVWEAFRRAVIGEDEKTIAKALLSHPEQRFRLSYLLGQYRSSGKQTSITKQLDQEIDTPYPDQLSLQTDINYIINEVKVLAAEARDEFTPDEDNVDEAIDLLYETWIREDTERFNELVHYILKIIKSRFELIRTGQMHRDTRGWPVFWYHESEDKTEVVNMMRWFAGNEGRRFGQLLAPVVNGVRLQGPFKPSWWEAEIPPRLVLVDGEGIGHDSNITTSIPMDVTNKFKEIDAVILVDNATQPMLDIPKVILREASSRGQQDKLMVVYTRFDQVQGSNMIDDDDRRDHVLGIQTGAIEAMQEAYNLNPKMIRQLRDHLERNAYFFPNTQELKNPSDELITEMESFIESVVLKADKAASLLPNGLIPIPQYDFGRLVIAITETEDLFMQKWLGLLGLRNSQFPKQHWTRIKALSNRVANWSKTTEYSDLKPASDLAGYLMQRLNEFLSVPRGWSIPAPDDKKQSVLQRLSENTSDKINQLVERRLKVDLHSQWIVAHSYKDTGSAAKRASEIRSIFERTIPQPKITYDNVSGDFLDELKVIVEESLVQIKEEESKQE
;
A
#
# COMPACT_ATOMS: atom_id res chain seq x y z
N MET A 1 -11.19 30.51 24.90
CA MET A 1 -11.52 31.41 23.78
C MET A 1 -10.44 31.27 22.74
N TYR A 2 -10.78 30.80 21.54
CA TYR A 2 -9.82 30.60 20.45
C TYR A 2 -9.53 31.95 19.78
N SER A 3 -8.27 32.18 19.41
CA SER A 3 -7.84 33.44 18.80
C SER A 3 -6.62 33.20 17.93
N ALA A 4 -6.42 34.10 16.97
CA ALA A 4 -5.30 34.10 16.04
C ALA A 4 -4.34 35.25 16.34
N ARG A 5 -3.05 35.02 16.13
CA ARG A 5 -2.01 36.03 16.24
C ARG A 5 -1.18 36.10 14.97
N LEU A 6 -0.80 37.32 14.61
CA LEU A 6 0.15 37.60 13.55
C LEU A 6 1.57 37.36 14.07
N THR A 7 2.38 36.66 13.29
CA THR A 7 3.77 36.30 13.60
C THR A 7 4.64 36.60 12.39
N LYS A 8 5.94 36.85 12.62
CA LYS A 8 6.89 36.95 11.52
C LYS A 8 7.20 35.55 10.98
N GLY A 9 7.11 35.40 9.66
CA GLY A 9 7.31 34.14 8.93
C GLY A 9 8.70 33.97 8.31
N GLY A 10 9.59 34.96 8.45
CA GLY A 10 10.90 35.02 7.79
C GLY A 10 11.33 36.48 7.56
N VAL A 11 12.36 36.70 6.72
CA VAL A 11 12.79 38.05 6.31
C VAL A 11 11.74 38.62 5.34
N ASN A 12 10.92 39.56 5.81
CA ASN A 12 9.82 40.22 5.06
C ASN A 12 8.58 39.36 4.76
N SER A 13 8.33 38.26 5.50
CA SER A 13 7.11 37.48 5.37
C SER A 13 6.31 37.41 6.68
N TRP A 14 4.99 37.33 6.57
CA TRP A 14 4.06 37.23 7.69
C TRP A 14 3.42 35.86 7.76
N ALA A 15 3.09 35.40 8.96
CA ALA A 15 2.42 34.13 9.21
C ALA A 15 1.35 34.29 10.29
N VAL A 16 0.29 33.50 10.23
CA VAL A 16 -0.74 33.42 11.26
C VAL A 16 -0.55 32.17 12.12
N GLU A 17 -0.80 32.29 13.41
CA GLU A 17 -0.79 31.19 14.37
C GLU A 17 -2.06 31.21 15.22
N PHE A 18 -2.74 30.07 15.36
CA PHE A 18 -3.95 29.93 16.17
C PHE A 18 -4.16 28.49 16.65
N ARG A 19 -5.14 28.27 17.52
CA ARG A 19 -5.63 26.94 17.88
C ARG A 19 -7.00 26.72 17.25
N HIS A 20 -7.17 25.59 16.56
CA HIS A 20 -8.43 25.26 15.90
C HIS A 20 -9.46 24.73 16.91
N PRO A 21 -10.69 25.27 16.93
CA PRO A 21 -11.72 24.86 17.89
C PRO A 21 -12.21 23.42 17.69
N VAL A 22 -12.41 23.02 16.43
CA VAL A 22 -12.94 21.69 16.09
C VAL A 22 -11.89 20.58 16.11
N LEU A 23 -10.69 20.85 15.58
CA LEU A 23 -9.69 19.82 15.38
C LEU A 23 -9.03 19.42 16.69
N LYS A 24 -8.89 18.11 16.84
CA LYS A 24 -8.17 17.51 17.96
C LYS A 24 -6.67 17.69 17.74
N ASP A 25 -5.99 18.09 18.81
CA ASP A 25 -4.54 18.11 18.87
C ASP A 25 -3.98 16.68 18.98
N ARG A 26 -2.66 16.62 19.06
CA ARG A 26 -1.89 15.38 19.07
C ARG A 26 -2.14 14.49 20.30
N GLU A 27 -2.81 15.04 21.31
CA GLU A 27 -3.23 14.37 22.55
C GLU A 27 -4.73 14.02 22.54
N GLY A 28 -5.43 14.26 21.43
CA GLY A 28 -6.88 14.01 21.29
C GLY A 28 -7.77 15.11 21.90
N LYS A 29 -7.20 16.22 22.37
CA LYS A 29 -7.93 17.34 22.98
C LYS A 29 -8.25 18.40 21.92
N GLN A 30 -9.39 19.07 22.02
CA GLN A 30 -9.73 20.17 21.10
C GLN A 30 -8.73 21.32 21.20
N GLY A 31 -8.30 21.87 20.05
CA GLY A 31 -7.35 22.98 20.03
C GLY A 31 -6.05 22.71 19.27
N ARG A 32 -6.11 22.01 18.13
CA ARG A 32 -4.93 21.76 17.26
C ARG A 32 -4.25 23.08 16.89
N LYS A 33 -2.95 23.18 17.17
CA LYS A 33 -2.16 24.36 16.85
C LYS A 33 -1.88 24.43 15.34
N ILE A 34 -2.24 25.53 14.70
CA ILE A 34 -2.03 25.79 13.27
C ILE A 34 -1.11 26.98 13.12
N ARG A 35 -0.13 26.87 12.21
CA ARG A 35 0.72 27.97 11.75
C ARG A 35 0.75 27.95 10.22
N ARG A 36 0.46 29.08 9.58
CA ARG A 36 0.45 29.22 8.12
C ARG A 36 1.08 30.52 7.68
N GLY A 37 1.98 30.46 6.70
CA GLY A 37 2.52 31.64 6.02
C GLY A 37 1.43 32.35 5.22
N LEU A 38 1.40 33.68 5.31
CA LEU A 38 0.43 34.53 4.64
C LEU A 38 0.96 35.04 3.31
N GLY A 39 2.28 35.20 3.11
CA GLY A 39 2.85 35.60 1.82
C GLY A 39 2.26 36.91 1.27
N THR A 40 1.86 37.82 2.16
CA THR A 40 1.29 39.15 1.85
C THR A 40 2.07 40.22 2.61
N ASP A 41 1.79 41.50 2.36
CA ASP A 41 2.29 42.60 3.19
C ASP A 41 1.67 42.59 4.60
N GLN A 42 2.18 43.46 5.49
CA GLN A 42 1.75 43.51 6.89
C GLN A 42 0.29 43.92 7.05
N GLU A 43 -0.21 44.85 6.22
CA GLU A 43 -1.56 45.37 6.36
C GLU A 43 -2.59 44.31 5.95
N ASP A 44 -2.35 43.63 4.83
CA ASP A 44 -3.19 42.55 4.33
C ASP A 44 -3.11 41.32 5.23
N ALA A 45 -1.91 41.02 5.76
CA ALA A 45 -1.72 39.95 6.72
C ALA A 45 -2.52 40.19 8.01
N GLN A 46 -2.59 41.45 8.46
CA GLN A 46 -3.38 41.83 9.63
C GLN A 46 -4.88 41.66 9.37
N ARG A 47 -5.37 42.01 8.18
CA ARG A 47 -6.77 41.78 7.78
C ARG A 47 -7.15 40.31 7.80
N ILE A 48 -6.29 39.44 7.26
CA ILE A 48 -6.50 37.99 7.27
C ILE A 48 -6.58 37.47 8.71
N VAL A 49 -5.70 37.94 9.60
CA VAL A 49 -5.69 37.53 11.01
C VAL A 49 -6.95 38.01 11.74
N ASP A 50 -7.42 39.22 11.47
CA ASP A 50 -8.59 39.78 12.12
C ASP A 50 -9.89 39.10 11.69
N ASP A 51 -10.03 38.76 10.40
CA ASP A 51 -11.13 37.91 9.93
C ASP A 51 -11.06 36.51 10.51
N LEU A 52 -9.86 35.92 10.62
CA LEU A 52 -9.68 34.62 11.26
C LEU A 52 -10.06 34.66 12.75
N LYS A 53 -9.77 35.75 13.47
CA LYS A 53 -10.25 35.93 14.85
C LYS A 53 -11.77 35.95 14.94
N ARG A 54 -12.45 36.54 13.95
CA ARG A 54 -13.92 36.57 13.91
C ARG A 54 -14.51 35.18 13.67
N ILE A 55 -13.94 34.42 12.74
CA ILE A 55 -14.30 33.00 12.52
C ILE A 55 -14.06 32.18 13.79
N LEU A 56 -12.92 32.38 14.46
CA LEU A 56 -12.56 31.66 15.69
C LEU A 56 -13.40 32.05 16.92
N ALA A 57 -14.08 33.19 16.89
CA ALA A 57 -14.88 33.68 18.01
C ALA A 57 -16.36 33.25 17.94
N ASP A 58 -16.86 32.91 16.74
CA ASP A 58 -18.26 32.58 16.50
C ASP A 58 -18.41 31.09 16.14
N GLU A 59 -19.04 30.36 17.05
CA GLU A 59 -19.22 28.90 16.95
C GLU A 59 -20.06 28.47 15.75
N ASN A 60 -20.88 29.37 15.20
CA ASN A 60 -21.67 29.06 14.00
C ASN A 60 -20.75 28.71 12.82
N TYR A 61 -19.62 29.39 12.69
CA TYR A 61 -18.65 29.11 11.62
C TYR A 61 -17.82 27.84 11.86
N TRP A 62 -17.95 27.15 13.00
CA TRP A 62 -17.15 25.95 13.29
C TRP A 62 -17.69 24.67 12.64
N SER A 63 -18.48 24.82 11.57
CA SER A 63 -19.00 23.74 10.75
C SER A 63 -18.62 23.97 9.29
N LEU A 64 -18.21 22.89 8.59
CA LEU A 64 -17.89 22.97 7.16
C LEU A 64 -19.06 23.45 6.30
N ASN A 65 -20.30 23.26 6.76
CA ASN A 65 -21.49 23.74 6.04
C ASN A 65 -21.53 25.27 5.91
N GLU A 66 -20.84 25.99 6.80
CA GLU A 66 -20.79 27.45 6.80
C GLU A 66 -19.63 28.00 5.96
N GLN A 67 -18.80 27.17 5.33
CA GLN A 67 -17.64 27.62 4.55
C GLN A 67 -18.06 28.54 3.40
N GLN A 68 -19.13 28.20 2.67
CA GLN A 68 -19.61 29.03 1.55
C GLN A 68 -20.11 30.41 2.03
N GLN A 69 -20.84 30.43 3.14
CA GLN A 69 -21.29 31.68 3.76
C GLN A 69 -20.11 32.49 4.31
N ALA A 70 -19.12 31.84 4.93
CA ALA A 70 -17.90 32.48 5.40
C ALA A 70 -17.09 33.11 4.26
N LYS A 71 -16.99 32.46 3.08
CA LYS A 71 -16.32 33.02 1.88
C LYS A 71 -16.98 34.31 1.36
N THR A 72 -18.26 34.52 1.64
CA THR A 72 -18.95 35.78 1.26
C THR A 72 -18.72 36.94 2.24
N ILE A 73 -18.31 36.64 3.47
CA ILE A 73 -18.24 37.60 4.58
C ILE A 73 -16.80 37.96 4.96
N PHE A 74 -15.88 37.00 4.86
CA PHE A 74 -14.50 37.12 5.31
C PHE A 74 -13.51 37.03 4.14
N HIS A 75 -12.29 37.47 4.39
CA HIS A 75 -11.19 37.30 3.46
C HIS A 75 -10.99 35.83 3.07
N GLY A 76 -10.99 35.52 1.76
CA GLY A 76 -10.93 34.14 1.26
C GLY A 76 -9.78 33.33 1.87
N LYS A 77 -8.60 33.95 2.01
CA LYS A 77 -7.43 33.31 2.66
C LYS A 77 -7.63 32.98 4.15
N ALA A 78 -8.40 33.77 4.90
CA ALA A 78 -8.73 33.47 6.30
C ALA A 78 -9.68 32.26 6.38
N VAL A 79 -10.66 32.23 5.49
CA VAL A 79 -11.63 31.13 5.36
C VAL A 79 -10.90 29.84 4.98
N ASP A 80 -10.06 29.88 3.95
CA ASP A 80 -9.25 28.74 3.52
C ASP A 80 -8.38 28.24 4.70
N ILE A 81 -7.61 29.11 5.36
CA ILE A 81 -6.75 28.74 6.51
C ILE A 81 -7.52 28.01 7.63
N PHE A 82 -8.77 28.38 7.89
CA PHE A 82 -9.61 27.74 8.90
C PHE A 82 -10.16 26.39 8.42
N TYR A 83 -10.94 26.39 7.35
CA TYR A 83 -11.71 25.21 6.92
C TYR A 83 -10.84 24.14 6.24
N ASP A 84 -9.74 24.53 5.62
CA ASP A 84 -8.77 23.61 5.03
C ASP A 84 -8.40 22.51 6.01
N GLN A 85 -8.14 22.89 7.26
CA GLN A 85 -7.66 21.95 8.27
C GLN A 85 -8.77 20.97 8.73
N MET A 86 -10.05 21.35 8.56
CA MET A 86 -11.20 20.50 8.85
C MET A 86 -11.45 19.47 7.74
N GLU A 87 -11.10 19.79 6.51
CA GLU A 87 -11.23 18.87 5.37
C GLU A 87 -10.15 17.79 5.37
N GLU A 88 -8.97 18.05 5.94
CA GLU A 88 -7.91 17.04 6.12
C GLU A 88 -8.33 15.87 7.02
N ASP A 89 -9.25 16.10 7.97
CA ASP A 89 -9.80 15.06 8.86
C ASP A 89 -11.07 14.39 8.25
N LEU A 90 -11.55 14.84 7.09
CA LEU A 90 -12.71 14.32 6.35
C LEU A 90 -12.33 13.71 4.99
N ILE A 91 -11.07 13.34 4.81
CA ILE A 91 -10.64 12.60 3.62
C ILE A 91 -11.43 11.28 3.60
N ARG A 92 -12.45 11.22 2.73
CA ARG A 92 -13.17 9.98 2.45
C ARG A 92 -12.16 8.94 1.98
N ASP A 93 -12.33 7.72 2.44
CA ASP A 93 -11.43 6.64 2.06
C ASP A 93 -11.46 6.45 0.53
N PRO A 94 -10.30 6.41 -0.16
CA PRO A 94 -10.24 6.18 -1.59
C PRO A 94 -10.97 4.91 -2.05
N TRP A 95 -10.98 3.85 -1.24
CA TRP A 95 -11.74 2.63 -1.52
C TRP A 95 -13.24 2.90 -1.50
N ASP A 96 -13.74 3.57 -0.45
CA ASP A 96 -15.15 3.92 -0.31
C ASP A 96 -15.62 4.81 -1.47
N LEU A 97 -14.78 5.76 -1.89
CA LEU A 97 -15.03 6.60 -3.07
C LEU A 97 -15.14 5.80 -4.37
N ARG A 98 -14.27 4.80 -4.58
CA ARG A 98 -14.38 3.91 -5.74
C ARG A 98 -15.65 3.05 -5.65
N ASN A 99 -15.99 2.56 -4.46
CA ASN A 99 -17.17 1.73 -4.24
C ASN A 99 -18.49 2.49 -4.40
N GLU A 100 -18.52 3.79 -4.07
CA GLU A 100 -19.69 4.66 -4.31
C GLU A 100 -19.97 4.85 -5.81
N LYS A 101 -18.93 4.80 -6.65
CA LYS A 101 -19.06 5.02 -8.11
C LYS A 101 -19.21 3.75 -8.91
N ILE A 102 -18.44 2.72 -8.57
CA ILE A 102 -18.46 1.41 -9.20
C ILE A 102 -18.42 0.39 -8.07
N GLU A 103 -19.56 -0.17 -7.70
CA GLU A 103 -19.66 -1.21 -6.68
C GLU A 103 -18.98 -2.50 -7.17
N LEU A 104 -18.31 -3.25 -6.28
CA LEU A 104 -17.73 -4.55 -6.65
C LEU A 104 -18.78 -5.65 -6.53
N PRO A 105 -19.13 -6.35 -7.63
CA PRO A 105 -19.94 -7.57 -7.55
C PRO A 105 -19.30 -8.59 -6.62
N SER A 106 -20.13 -9.38 -5.95
CA SER A 106 -19.74 -10.36 -4.95
C SER A 106 -20.19 -11.77 -5.33
N LYS A 107 -19.84 -12.76 -4.49
CA LYS A 107 -20.39 -14.12 -4.60
C LYS A 107 -21.91 -14.17 -4.59
N ASP A 108 -22.58 -13.27 -3.87
CA ASP A 108 -24.05 -13.23 -3.85
C ASP A 108 -24.64 -12.80 -5.20
N ASP A 109 -23.85 -12.08 -6.01
CA ASP A 109 -24.18 -11.69 -7.39
C ASP A 109 -23.72 -12.75 -8.42
N GLY A 110 -23.10 -13.84 -7.96
CA GLY A 110 -22.53 -14.90 -8.80
C GLY A 110 -21.19 -14.52 -9.42
N TYR A 111 -20.43 -13.61 -8.81
CA TYR A 111 -19.11 -13.17 -9.24
C TYR A 111 -18.00 -13.72 -8.34
N ALA A 112 -16.87 -14.10 -8.93
CA ALA A 112 -15.64 -14.43 -8.18
C ALA A 112 -14.72 -13.22 -8.13
N ARG A 113 -14.32 -12.82 -6.93
CA ARG A 113 -13.27 -11.82 -6.68
C ARG A 113 -11.91 -12.51 -6.56
N VAL A 114 -10.97 -12.08 -7.39
CA VAL A 114 -9.71 -12.78 -7.65
C VAL A 114 -8.54 -11.84 -7.41
N MET A 115 -7.68 -12.13 -6.44
CA MET A 115 -6.49 -11.31 -6.19
C MET A 115 -5.23 -11.95 -6.76
N PHE A 116 -4.46 -11.19 -7.54
CA PHE A 116 -3.18 -11.63 -8.06
C PHE A 116 -2.04 -11.20 -7.14
N LEU A 117 -1.26 -12.18 -6.69
CA LEU A 117 -0.05 -11.99 -5.89
C LEU A 117 1.16 -12.61 -6.60
N GLY A 118 2.36 -12.16 -6.25
CA GLY A 118 3.60 -12.68 -6.83
C GLY A 118 4.71 -11.64 -6.87
N THR A 119 5.91 -12.08 -7.18
CA THR A 119 7.08 -11.21 -7.27
C THR A 119 6.98 -10.24 -8.44
N THR A 120 7.76 -9.16 -8.40
CA THR A 120 7.86 -8.27 -9.57
C THR A 120 8.54 -9.02 -10.71
N GLY A 121 7.98 -8.93 -11.91
CA GLY A 121 8.48 -9.65 -13.09
C GLY A 121 7.97 -11.09 -13.24
N ALA A 122 7.22 -11.63 -12.28
CA ALA A 122 6.62 -12.98 -12.36
C ALA A 122 5.57 -13.15 -13.47
N GLY A 123 5.16 -12.08 -14.15
CA GLY A 123 4.18 -12.14 -15.26
C GLY A 123 2.73 -11.81 -14.89
N LYS A 124 2.45 -11.36 -13.66
CA LYS A 124 1.09 -10.96 -13.20
C LYS A 124 0.32 -10.10 -14.21
N THR A 125 0.90 -8.95 -14.58
CA THR A 125 0.26 -8.02 -15.53
C THR A 125 0.05 -8.65 -16.90
N THR A 126 0.91 -9.58 -17.32
CA THR A 126 0.76 -10.32 -18.58
C THR A 126 -0.44 -11.26 -18.52
N VAL A 127 -0.60 -12.02 -17.43
CA VAL A 127 -1.77 -12.89 -17.20
C VAL A 127 -3.06 -12.06 -17.20
N ILE A 128 -3.07 -10.94 -16.48
CA ILE A 128 -4.24 -10.04 -16.44
C ILE A 128 -4.59 -9.55 -17.84
N ARG A 129 -3.60 -9.14 -18.66
CA ARG A 129 -3.84 -8.67 -20.04
C ARG A 129 -4.47 -9.73 -20.94
N GLN A 130 -4.05 -10.98 -20.80
CA GLN A 130 -4.68 -12.10 -21.50
C GLN A 130 -6.15 -12.24 -21.08
N MET A 131 -6.45 -12.13 -19.77
CA MET A 131 -7.82 -12.24 -19.26
C MET A 131 -8.74 -11.09 -19.67
N ILE A 132 -8.25 -9.84 -19.69
CA ILE A 132 -9.07 -8.68 -20.02
C ILE A 132 -9.19 -8.42 -21.54
N GLY A 133 -8.44 -9.15 -22.37
CA GLY A 133 -8.47 -9.03 -23.83
C GLY A 133 -8.01 -7.68 -24.38
N THR A 134 -6.98 -7.08 -23.79
CA THR A 134 -6.41 -5.82 -24.29
C THR A 134 -5.31 -6.07 -25.32
N GLU A 135 -5.56 -5.69 -26.57
CA GLU A 135 -4.57 -5.83 -27.65
C GLU A 135 -3.40 -4.83 -27.50
N PRO A 136 -2.15 -5.25 -27.74
CA PRO A 136 -0.96 -4.38 -27.64
C PRO A 136 -0.98 -3.14 -28.52
N ASP A 137 -1.55 -3.25 -29.71
CA ASP A 137 -1.50 -2.22 -30.73
C ASP A 137 -2.65 -1.21 -30.61
N GLU A 138 -3.76 -1.63 -30.00
CA GLU A 138 -4.90 -0.76 -29.72
C GLU A 138 -4.69 0.03 -28.42
N ILE A 139 -4.35 -0.68 -27.33
CA ILE A 139 -4.24 -0.11 -25.99
C ILE A 139 -3.16 -0.85 -25.16
N SER A 140 -2.05 -0.16 -24.90
CA SER A 140 -1.00 -0.64 -23.98
C SER A 140 -1.38 -0.41 -22.51
N PHE A 141 -2.46 -1.05 -22.05
CA PHE A 141 -2.91 -1.01 -20.66
C PHE A 141 -3.49 -2.36 -20.21
N PRO A 142 -3.21 -2.82 -18.97
CA PRO A 142 -2.16 -2.33 -18.08
C PRO A 142 -0.77 -2.49 -18.70
N ALA A 143 0.15 -1.57 -18.38
CA ALA A 143 1.46 -1.57 -19.01
C ALA A 143 2.31 -2.77 -18.56
N ILE A 144 2.92 -3.51 -19.49
CA ILE A 144 3.88 -4.57 -19.18
C ILE A 144 5.31 -4.00 -19.24
N SER A 145 6.12 -4.27 -18.24
CA SER A 145 7.55 -3.96 -18.23
C SER A 145 8.30 -4.93 -17.33
N SER A 146 9.63 -5.04 -17.52
CA SER A 146 10.51 -5.79 -16.61
C SER A 146 10.70 -5.12 -15.25
N SER A 147 10.35 -3.84 -15.14
CA SER A 147 10.32 -3.08 -13.88
C SER A 147 8.92 -3.13 -13.24
N ARG A 148 8.79 -2.73 -11.97
CA ARG A 148 7.48 -2.61 -11.32
C ARG A 148 6.53 -1.73 -12.16
N THR A 149 5.48 -2.36 -12.69
CA THR A 149 4.44 -1.78 -13.55
C THR A 149 3.28 -1.23 -12.72
N THR A 150 2.79 -2.03 -11.76
CA THR A 150 1.66 -1.68 -10.90
C THR A 150 2.14 -0.87 -9.69
N THR A 151 1.87 0.43 -9.73
CA THR A 151 2.19 1.42 -8.68
C THR A 151 1.00 1.77 -7.77
N CYS A 152 -0.20 1.34 -8.15
CA CYS A 152 -1.44 1.51 -7.42
C CYS A 152 -2.31 0.26 -7.57
N ASN A 153 -3.22 0.02 -6.61
CA ASN A 153 -4.16 -1.08 -6.71
C ASN A 153 -5.10 -0.85 -7.91
N THR A 154 -5.24 -1.87 -8.76
CA THR A 154 -6.12 -1.81 -9.93
C THR A 154 -7.16 -2.91 -9.87
N GLU A 155 -8.42 -2.55 -10.02
CA GLU A 155 -9.56 -3.46 -10.01
C GLU A 155 -10.22 -3.49 -11.40
N TYR A 156 -10.51 -4.68 -11.92
CA TYR A 156 -11.18 -4.91 -13.20
C TYR A 156 -12.48 -5.67 -12.95
N VAL A 157 -13.62 -5.07 -13.29
CA VAL A 157 -14.96 -5.63 -13.09
C VAL A 157 -15.52 -6.07 -14.43
N PHE A 158 -15.73 -7.38 -14.61
CA PHE A 158 -16.18 -7.99 -15.87
C PHE A 158 -17.72 -7.95 -15.91
N LEU A 159 -18.28 -6.82 -16.31
CA LEU A 159 -19.73 -6.60 -16.32
C LEU A 159 -20.20 -6.23 -17.72
N GLU A 160 -21.38 -6.69 -18.09
CA GLU A 160 -22.04 -6.28 -19.33
C GLU A 160 -22.42 -4.79 -19.29
N GLY A 161 -22.54 -4.17 -20.48
CA GLY A 161 -22.95 -2.77 -20.63
C GLY A 161 -21.79 -1.82 -20.90
N ASP A 162 -21.96 -0.58 -20.45
CA ASP A 162 -21.06 0.53 -20.75
C ASP A 162 -19.73 0.41 -20.00
N TRP A 163 -18.70 1.02 -20.58
CA TRP A 163 -17.40 1.14 -19.96
C TRP A 163 -17.44 2.25 -18.93
N SER A 164 -16.93 2.00 -17.73
CA SER A 164 -16.74 3.04 -16.72
C SER A 164 -15.41 2.90 -16.01
N GLY A 165 -14.89 4.03 -15.55
CA GLY A 165 -13.62 4.11 -14.86
C GLY A 165 -13.66 5.12 -13.73
N VAL A 166 -13.16 4.71 -12.56
CA VAL A 166 -12.92 5.61 -11.43
C VAL A 166 -11.46 5.52 -11.00
N VAL A 167 -10.84 6.68 -10.86
CA VAL A 167 -9.46 6.83 -10.41
C VAL A 167 -9.44 7.72 -9.19
N THR A 168 -8.81 7.28 -8.12
CA THR A 168 -8.66 8.06 -6.88
C THR A 168 -7.23 8.52 -6.70
N PHE A 169 -7.02 9.66 -6.08
CA PHE A 169 -5.69 10.26 -5.89
C PHE A 169 -5.29 10.31 -4.42
N ILE A 170 -3.99 10.33 -4.16
CA ILE A 170 -3.48 10.61 -2.82
C ILE A 170 -3.84 12.04 -2.41
N SER A 171 -3.95 12.29 -1.10
CA SER A 171 -4.24 13.63 -0.61
C SER A 171 -3.10 14.61 -0.93
N GLN A 172 -3.41 15.91 -1.02
CA GLN A 172 -2.40 16.95 -1.21
C GLN A 172 -1.31 16.90 -0.13
N ALA A 173 -1.70 16.63 1.12
CA ALA A 173 -0.79 16.52 2.25
C ALA A 173 0.19 15.34 2.08
N GLN A 174 -0.31 14.18 1.62
CA GLN A 174 0.54 13.03 1.29
C GLN A 174 1.49 13.34 0.13
N ALA A 175 1.01 13.98 -0.94
CA ALA A 175 1.84 14.35 -2.08
C ALA A 175 2.98 15.29 -1.67
N ILE A 176 2.70 16.31 -0.85
CA ILE A 176 3.72 17.22 -0.30
C ILE A 176 4.78 16.44 0.47
N LYS A 177 4.38 15.51 1.34
CA LYS A 177 5.32 14.71 2.14
C LYS A 177 6.21 13.82 1.29
N LEU A 178 5.67 13.19 0.25
CA LEU A 178 6.45 12.40 -0.70
C LEU A 178 7.45 13.25 -1.49
N ILE A 179 7.08 14.48 -1.86
CA ILE A 179 7.99 15.43 -2.50
C ILE A 179 9.11 15.83 -1.53
N GLU A 180 8.79 16.15 -0.27
CA GLU A 180 9.78 16.44 0.77
C GLU A 180 10.78 15.29 0.92
N GLU A 181 10.31 14.03 0.96
CA GLU A 181 11.15 12.83 1.05
C GLU A 181 12.11 12.71 -0.16
N CYS A 182 11.64 12.97 -1.38
CA CYS A 182 12.48 12.97 -2.59
C CYS A 182 13.53 14.09 -2.62
N VAL A 183 13.12 15.33 -2.31
CA VAL A 183 14.03 16.49 -2.25
C VAL A 183 15.10 16.27 -1.18
N TRP A 184 14.70 15.69 -0.05
CA TRP A 184 15.61 15.36 1.03
C TRP A 184 16.66 14.33 0.64
N GLU A 185 16.27 13.22 0.01
CA GLU A 185 17.23 12.20 -0.42
C GLU A 185 18.23 12.77 -1.43
N ALA A 186 17.77 13.65 -2.34
CA ALA A 186 18.64 14.37 -3.27
C ALA A 186 19.60 15.32 -2.55
N PHE A 187 19.12 16.08 -1.57
CA PHE A 187 19.94 16.95 -0.72
C PHE A 187 21.02 16.17 0.03
N ARG A 188 20.67 15.02 0.63
CA ARG A 188 21.63 14.14 1.32
C ARG A 188 22.77 13.74 0.39
N ARG A 189 22.45 13.27 -0.83
CA ARG A 189 23.48 12.91 -1.84
C ARG A 189 24.34 14.10 -2.22
N ALA A 190 23.71 15.28 -2.36
CA ALA A 190 24.40 16.52 -2.67
C ALA A 190 25.37 16.96 -1.57
N VAL A 191 25.01 16.80 -0.29
CA VAL A 191 25.88 17.11 0.87
C VAL A 191 27.07 16.15 0.95
N ILE A 192 26.88 14.87 0.65
CA ILE A 192 27.96 13.86 0.60
C ILE A 192 28.95 14.14 -0.54
N GLY A 193 28.50 14.83 -1.60
CA GLY A 193 29.33 15.18 -2.75
C GLY A 193 29.26 14.17 -3.86
N GLU A 194 28.17 13.41 -3.90
CA GLU A 194 27.86 12.56 -5.03
C GLU A 194 27.62 13.39 -6.30
N ASP A 195 27.78 12.75 -7.45
CA ASP A 195 27.65 13.40 -8.74
C ASP A 195 26.19 13.76 -9.08
N GLU A 196 26.02 14.70 -10.00
CA GLU A 196 24.70 15.25 -10.36
C GLU A 196 23.70 14.19 -10.83
N LYS A 197 24.16 13.14 -11.51
CA LYS A 197 23.29 12.07 -11.98
C LYS A 197 22.74 11.27 -10.80
N THR A 198 23.54 11.06 -9.76
CA THR A 198 23.12 10.35 -8.55
C THR A 198 22.15 11.19 -7.73
N ILE A 199 22.41 12.50 -7.60
CA ILE A 199 21.47 13.47 -7.00
C ILE A 199 20.13 13.48 -7.76
N ALA A 200 20.16 13.55 -9.08
CA ALA A 200 18.97 13.55 -9.92
C ALA A 200 18.17 12.24 -9.77
N LYS A 201 18.85 11.09 -9.69
CA LYS A 201 18.20 9.79 -9.50
C LYS A 201 17.49 9.72 -8.16
N ALA A 202 18.12 10.22 -7.09
CA ALA A 202 17.54 10.34 -5.75
C ALA A 202 16.29 11.22 -5.73
N LEU A 203 16.32 12.36 -6.43
CA LEU A 203 15.17 13.25 -6.57
C LEU A 203 14.02 12.60 -7.36
N LEU A 204 14.33 11.95 -8.48
CA LEU A 204 13.31 11.52 -9.46
C LEU A 204 12.66 10.17 -9.14
N SER A 205 13.17 9.44 -8.14
CA SER A 205 12.67 8.13 -7.75
C SER A 205 12.71 7.97 -6.23
N HIS A 206 11.53 7.95 -5.61
CA HIS A 206 11.40 7.72 -4.17
C HIS A 206 11.97 6.34 -3.78
N PRO A 207 12.58 6.18 -2.59
CA PRO A 207 13.15 4.91 -2.14
C PRO A 207 12.20 3.71 -2.24
N GLU A 208 10.90 3.88 -1.95
CA GLU A 208 9.89 2.82 -2.05
C GLU A 208 9.49 2.44 -3.48
N GLN A 209 10.01 3.14 -4.49
CA GLN A 209 9.72 2.92 -5.91
C GLN A 209 8.23 3.06 -6.32
N ARG A 210 7.34 3.48 -5.41
CA ARG A 210 5.92 3.81 -5.70
C ARG A 210 5.78 5.22 -6.27
N PHE A 211 6.41 6.20 -5.63
CA PHE A 211 6.35 7.61 -6.02
C PHE A 211 7.53 7.98 -6.92
N ARG A 212 7.34 7.99 -8.24
CA ARG A 212 8.39 8.31 -9.22
C ARG A 212 8.16 9.69 -9.84
N LEU A 213 8.82 10.72 -9.28
CA LEU A 213 8.73 12.10 -9.82
C LEU A 213 9.13 12.20 -11.29
N SER A 214 9.98 11.30 -11.81
CA SER A 214 10.28 11.22 -13.24
C SER A 214 9.05 11.12 -14.16
N TYR A 215 7.95 10.54 -13.70
CA TYR A 215 6.72 10.39 -14.49
C TYR A 215 6.02 11.75 -14.65
N LEU A 216 6.20 12.65 -13.68
CA LEU A 216 5.61 13.98 -13.59
C LEU A 216 6.55 15.10 -14.10
N LEU A 217 7.87 14.95 -13.89
CA LEU A 217 8.90 15.94 -14.19
C LEU A 217 9.74 15.61 -15.43
N GLY A 218 9.74 14.36 -15.91
CA GLY A 218 10.62 13.91 -17.00
C GLY A 218 11.84 13.13 -16.52
N GLN A 219 12.69 12.73 -17.45
CA GLN A 219 13.96 12.07 -17.14
C GLN A 219 15.11 13.08 -17.16
N TYR A 220 16.00 12.99 -16.18
CA TYR A 220 17.23 13.76 -16.18
C TYR A 220 18.18 13.25 -17.29
N ARG A 221 18.64 14.17 -18.15
CA ARG A 221 19.64 13.90 -19.19
C ARG A 221 20.89 14.76 -18.96
N SER A 222 22.04 14.10 -18.81
CA SER A 222 23.33 14.81 -18.75
C SER A 222 23.62 15.51 -20.08
N SER A 223 24.12 16.75 -20.02
CA SER A 223 24.32 17.70 -21.12
C SER A 223 25.33 17.30 -22.23
N GLY A 224 25.73 16.02 -22.34
CA GLY A 224 26.72 15.54 -23.31
C GLY A 224 26.33 14.32 -24.15
N LYS A 225 25.14 13.73 -23.96
CA LYS A 225 24.71 12.55 -24.75
C LYS A 225 23.61 12.92 -25.74
N GLN A 226 23.99 13.21 -26.99
CA GLN A 226 23.04 13.13 -28.11
C GLN A 226 22.53 11.70 -28.20
N THR A 227 21.26 11.49 -27.91
CA THR A 227 20.61 10.21 -28.20
C THR A 227 20.04 10.30 -29.60
N SER A 228 20.37 9.30 -30.43
CA SER A 228 19.72 9.03 -31.70
C SER A 228 18.23 8.86 -31.45
N ILE A 229 17.45 9.90 -31.76
CA ILE A 229 15.99 9.76 -31.89
C ILE A 229 15.82 8.86 -33.10
N THR A 230 15.49 7.59 -32.88
CA THR A 230 15.03 6.71 -33.96
C THR A 230 13.75 7.32 -34.51
N LYS A 231 13.87 8.10 -35.59
CA LYS A 231 12.73 8.54 -36.39
C LYS A 231 12.12 7.29 -37.01
N GLN A 232 10.92 6.91 -36.60
CA GLN A 232 10.01 6.25 -37.53
C GLN A 232 8.53 6.37 -37.14
N LEU A 233 7.79 6.62 -38.23
CA LEU A 233 6.37 6.55 -38.55
C LEU A 233 5.43 7.60 -37.93
N ASP A 234 4.96 8.45 -38.84
CA ASP A 234 3.81 9.35 -38.75
C ASP A 234 2.53 8.53 -38.45
N GLN A 235 2.32 8.20 -37.18
CA GLN A 235 0.97 7.99 -36.68
C GLN A 235 0.46 9.35 -36.19
N GLU A 236 -0.76 9.72 -36.56
CA GLU A 236 -1.44 10.86 -35.94
C GLU A 236 -1.53 10.61 -34.43
N ILE A 237 -0.68 11.29 -33.66
CA ILE A 237 -0.67 11.18 -32.20
C ILE A 237 -1.70 12.19 -31.69
N ASP A 238 -2.81 11.69 -31.17
CA ASP A 238 -3.92 12.50 -30.63
C ASP A 238 -3.50 13.46 -29.50
N THR A 239 -2.40 13.16 -28.79
CA THR A 239 -1.82 14.08 -27.79
C THR A 239 -0.30 14.22 -27.93
N PRO A 240 0.23 15.47 -28.05
CA PRO A 240 1.65 15.72 -28.18
C PRO A 240 2.49 15.14 -27.04
N TYR A 241 3.73 14.75 -27.35
CA TYR A 241 4.72 14.43 -26.32
C TYR A 241 5.13 15.70 -25.57
N PRO A 242 5.52 15.58 -24.28
CA PRO A 242 5.89 16.75 -23.49
C PRO A 242 7.21 17.35 -24.00
N ASP A 243 7.31 18.69 -23.90
CA ASP A 243 8.52 19.43 -24.28
C ASP A 243 9.69 19.04 -23.38
N GLN A 244 10.58 18.21 -23.91
CA GLN A 244 11.74 17.69 -23.19
C GLN A 244 12.71 18.80 -22.77
N LEU A 245 12.76 19.93 -23.48
CA LEU A 245 13.66 21.04 -23.13
C LEU A 245 13.12 21.80 -21.92
N SER A 246 11.82 22.08 -21.88
CA SER A 246 11.15 22.68 -20.72
C SER A 246 11.30 21.78 -19.48
N LEU A 247 11.04 20.48 -19.62
CA LEU A 247 11.19 19.52 -18.52
C LEU A 247 12.62 19.49 -17.98
N GLN A 248 13.62 19.46 -18.87
CA GLN A 248 15.02 19.47 -18.45
C GLN A 248 15.40 20.79 -17.75
N THR A 249 14.80 21.91 -18.17
CA THR A 249 15.01 23.22 -17.51
C THR A 249 14.50 23.20 -16.08
N ASP A 250 13.28 22.69 -15.85
CA ASP A 250 12.70 22.57 -14.51
C ASP A 250 13.53 21.61 -13.63
N ILE A 251 13.95 20.46 -14.16
CA ILE A 251 14.79 19.50 -13.43
C ILE A 251 16.14 20.13 -13.06
N ASN A 252 16.80 20.83 -13.99
CA ASN A 252 18.08 21.49 -13.73
C ASN A 252 17.94 22.59 -12.67
N TYR A 253 16.85 23.37 -12.72
CA TYR A 253 16.54 24.36 -11.69
C TYR A 253 16.43 23.69 -10.31
N ILE A 254 15.63 22.62 -10.20
CA ILE A 254 15.43 21.90 -8.93
C ILE A 254 16.76 21.34 -8.40
N ILE A 255 17.56 20.70 -9.25
CA ILE A 255 18.86 20.14 -8.87
C ILE A 255 19.83 21.25 -8.42
N ASN A 256 19.84 22.39 -9.10
CA ASN A 256 20.70 23.51 -8.71
C ASN A 256 20.29 24.08 -7.35
N GLU A 257 19.00 24.25 -7.08
CA GLU A 257 18.53 24.69 -5.75
C GLU A 257 18.93 23.69 -4.66
N VAL A 258 18.80 22.38 -4.92
CA VAL A 258 19.27 21.33 -4.00
C VAL A 258 20.78 21.43 -3.74
N LYS A 259 21.59 21.70 -4.77
CA LYS A 259 23.04 21.87 -4.62
C LYS A 259 23.41 23.14 -3.85
N VAL A 260 22.68 24.24 -4.06
CA VAL A 260 22.90 25.48 -3.29
C VAL A 260 22.60 25.23 -1.82
N LEU A 261 21.45 24.62 -1.51
CA LEU A 261 21.12 24.20 -0.14
C LEU A 261 22.24 23.33 0.46
N ALA A 262 22.74 22.35 -0.30
CA ALA A 262 23.79 21.45 0.17
C ALA A 262 25.15 22.15 0.37
N ALA A 263 25.48 23.15 -0.45
CA ALA A 263 26.71 23.93 -0.31
C ALA A 263 26.65 24.82 0.93
N GLU A 264 25.55 25.54 1.12
CA GLU A 264 25.36 26.38 2.30
C GLU A 264 25.38 25.52 3.59
N ALA A 265 24.79 24.32 3.56
CA ALA A 265 24.85 23.35 4.66
C ALA A 265 26.29 22.88 4.97
N ARG A 266 27.13 22.66 3.96
CA ARG A 266 28.54 22.28 4.17
C ARG A 266 29.40 23.37 4.77
N ASP A 267 29.10 24.63 4.44
CA ASP A 267 29.81 25.79 5.00
C ASP A 267 29.54 25.91 6.51
N GLU A 268 28.35 25.52 6.96
CA GLU A 268 27.98 25.50 8.39
C GLU A 268 28.41 24.22 9.11
N PHE A 269 28.41 23.08 8.41
CA PHE A 269 28.78 21.79 8.97
C PHE A 269 29.69 21.03 8.01
N THR A 270 30.98 20.95 8.34
CA THR A 270 31.95 20.16 7.58
C THR A 270 31.79 18.67 7.94
N PRO A 271 31.35 17.79 7.02
CA PRO A 271 31.19 16.38 7.33
C PRO A 271 32.56 15.74 7.58
N ASP A 272 32.75 15.11 8.75
CA ASP A 272 33.93 14.27 9.03
C ASP A 272 33.61 12.83 8.59
N GLU A 273 34.56 12.12 7.95
CA GLU A 273 34.31 10.84 7.25
C GLU A 273 33.69 9.76 8.16
N ASP A 274 34.00 9.80 9.47
CA ASP A 274 33.52 8.83 10.45
C ASP A 274 32.09 9.10 10.96
N ASN A 275 31.52 10.30 10.73
CA ASN A 275 30.22 10.74 11.30
C ASN A 275 29.33 11.49 10.29
N VAL A 276 29.49 11.23 8.99
CA VAL A 276 28.71 11.90 7.92
C VAL A 276 27.20 11.78 8.11
N ASP A 277 26.70 10.67 8.66
CA ASP A 277 25.28 10.53 8.95
C ASP A 277 24.87 11.44 10.11
N GLU A 278 25.54 11.42 11.27
CA GLU A 278 25.22 12.32 12.40
C GLU A 278 25.35 13.82 12.05
N ALA A 279 26.29 14.14 11.17
CA ALA A 279 26.48 15.45 10.56
C ALA A 279 25.26 15.91 9.74
N ILE A 280 24.83 15.05 8.81
CA ILE A 280 23.65 15.26 7.98
C ILE A 280 22.37 15.31 8.84
N ASP A 281 22.34 14.61 9.98
CA ASP A 281 21.24 14.62 10.93
C ASP A 281 21.11 15.96 11.64
N LEU A 282 22.24 16.52 12.10
CA LEU A 282 22.25 17.84 12.71
C LEU A 282 21.88 18.93 11.69
N LEU A 283 22.38 18.80 10.46
CA LEU A 283 22.00 19.66 9.35
C LEU A 283 20.50 19.57 9.05
N TYR A 284 19.94 18.37 8.92
CA TYR A 284 18.50 18.15 8.75
C TYR A 284 17.70 18.87 9.84
N GLU A 285 18.09 18.67 11.10
CA GLU A 285 17.32 19.17 12.24
C GLU A 285 17.46 20.67 12.44
N THR A 286 18.56 21.29 12.00
CA THR A 286 18.85 22.72 12.18
C THR A 286 18.39 23.54 10.98
N TRP A 287 18.70 23.10 9.76
CA TRP A 287 18.40 23.83 8.52
C TRP A 287 16.94 23.77 8.09
N ILE A 288 16.30 22.59 8.19
CA ILE A 288 14.86 22.46 7.91
C ILE A 288 14.03 23.06 9.06
N ARG A 289 14.60 23.20 10.27
CA ARG A 289 13.93 23.78 11.45
C ARG A 289 13.51 25.23 11.25
N GLU A 290 14.28 26.00 10.49
CA GLU A 290 14.08 27.44 10.38
C GLU A 290 13.04 27.86 9.34
N ASP A 291 12.20 26.94 8.84
CA ASP A 291 11.38 27.19 7.65
C ASP A 291 12.31 27.69 6.53
N THR A 292 13.31 26.89 6.12
CA THR A 292 14.18 27.28 5.00
C THR A 292 13.29 27.62 3.81
N GLU A 293 13.15 28.91 3.55
CA GLU A 293 12.18 29.44 2.61
C GLU A 293 12.40 28.76 1.25
N ARG A 294 13.67 28.58 0.89
CA ARG A 294 14.12 27.86 -0.31
C ARG A 294 13.69 26.38 -0.37
N PHE A 295 13.78 25.61 0.72
CA PHE A 295 13.34 24.20 0.71
C PHE A 295 11.82 24.12 0.52
N ASN A 296 11.08 24.94 1.26
CA ASN A 296 9.62 24.99 1.15
C ASN A 296 9.20 25.50 -0.24
N GLU A 297 9.82 26.54 -0.77
CA GLU A 297 9.61 27.05 -2.13
C GLU A 297 9.86 25.97 -3.18
N LEU A 298 10.92 25.17 -3.02
CA LEU A 298 11.21 24.06 -3.92
C LEU A 298 10.11 22.99 -3.92
N VAL A 299 9.64 22.61 -2.73
CA VAL A 299 8.51 21.67 -2.59
C VAL A 299 7.24 22.24 -3.24
N HIS A 300 6.93 23.53 -3.00
CA HIS A 300 5.78 24.19 -3.62
C HIS A 300 5.91 24.31 -5.14
N TYR A 301 7.12 24.55 -5.64
CA TYR A 301 7.42 24.60 -7.07
C TYR A 301 7.15 23.25 -7.73
N ILE A 302 7.64 22.15 -7.16
CA ILE A 302 7.35 20.79 -7.64
C ILE A 302 5.84 20.51 -7.57
N LEU A 303 5.18 20.86 -6.45
CA LEU A 303 3.73 20.67 -6.31
C LEU A 303 2.94 21.44 -7.37
N LYS A 304 3.36 22.66 -7.74
CA LYS A 304 2.74 23.45 -8.82
C LYS A 304 2.88 22.74 -10.17
N ILE A 305 4.04 22.16 -10.45
CA ILE A 305 4.24 21.36 -11.68
C ILE A 305 3.27 20.17 -11.67
N ILE A 306 3.16 19.43 -10.56
CA ILE A 306 2.21 18.32 -10.43
C ILE A 306 0.78 18.77 -10.68
N LYS A 307 0.33 19.87 -10.04
CA LYS A 307 -1.01 20.43 -10.27
C LYS A 307 -1.28 20.73 -11.75
N SER A 308 -0.30 21.27 -12.47
CA SER A 308 -0.43 21.57 -13.89
C SER A 308 -0.64 20.33 -14.76
N ARG A 309 -0.20 19.13 -14.33
CA ARG A 309 -0.36 17.90 -15.10
C ARG A 309 -1.81 17.40 -15.10
N PHE A 310 -2.57 17.71 -14.05
CA PHE A 310 -4.00 17.39 -14.01
C PHE A 310 -4.81 18.19 -15.03
N GLU A 311 -4.35 19.37 -15.43
CA GLU A 311 -5.01 20.19 -16.46
C GLU A 311 -4.91 19.60 -17.87
N LEU A 312 -4.08 18.58 -18.07
CA LEU A 312 -3.99 17.83 -19.33
C LEU A 312 -5.18 16.88 -19.52
N ILE A 313 -5.88 16.54 -18.44
CA ILE A 313 -7.03 15.63 -18.46
C ILE A 313 -8.28 16.40 -18.89
N ARG A 314 -8.73 16.18 -20.14
CA ARG A 314 -9.89 16.86 -20.73
C ARG A 314 -11.15 16.02 -20.83
N THR A 315 -10.99 14.70 -20.75
CA THR A 315 -12.08 13.72 -20.86
C THR A 315 -12.45 13.21 -19.47
N GLY A 316 -13.74 13.00 -19.22
CA GLY A 316 -14.29 12.60 -17.92
C GLY A 316 -14.40 13.75 -16.90
N GLN A 317 -14.91 13.42 -15.72
CA GLN A 317 -15.21 14.37 -14.64
C GLN A 317 -14.12 14.33 -13.57
N MET A 318 -13.35 15.41 -13.44
CA MET A 318 -12.34 15.57 -12.40
C MET A 318 -12.95 16.26 -11.17
N HIS A 319 -13.14 15.51 -10.09
CA HIS A 319 -13.63 16.04 -8.82
C HIS A 319 -12.47 16.52 -7.97
N ARG A 320 -12.60 17.74 -7.44
CA ARG A 320 -11.58 18.40 -6.63
C ARG A 320 -12.14 18.76 -5.26
N ASP A 321 -11.27 18.79 -4.26
CA ASP A 321 -11.58 19.34 -2.95
C ASP A 321 -11.72 20.88 -3.02
N THR A 322 -12.00 21.51 -1.88
CA THR A 322 -12.21 22.97 -1.84
C THR A 322 -10.93 23.78 -2.12
N ARG A 323 -9.75 23.15 -2.02
CA ARG A 323 -8.44 23.70 -2.36
C ARG A 323 -8.08 23.51 -3.84
N GLY A 324 -8.96 22.90 -4.62
CA GLY A 324 -8.74 22.58 -6.02
C GLY A 324 -7.76 21.41 -6.25
N TRP A 325 -7.48 20.60 -5.23
CA TRP A 325 -6.71 19.37 -5.37
C TRP A 325 -7.61 18.23 -5.89
N PRO A 326 -7.18 17.45 -6.90
CA PRO A 326 -7.92 16.30 -7.40
C PRO A 326 -8.12 15.22 -6.33
N VAL A 327 -9.37 14.79 -6.13
CA VAL A 327 -9.75 13.72 -5.20
C VAL A 327 -10.01 12.43 -5.96
N PHE A 328 -10.84 12.51 -7.00
CA PHE A 328 -11.08 11.40 -7.91
C PHE A 328 -11.48 11.89 -9.30
N TRP A 329 -11.32 11.00 -10.27
CA TRP A 329 -11.80 11.14 -11.64
C TRP A 329 -12.82 10.03 -11.92
N TYR A 330 -13.90 10.36 -12.62
CA TYR A 330 -14.91 9.40 -13.07
C TYR A 330 -15.29 9.64 -14.53
N HIS A 331 -15.47 8.57 -15.29
CA HIS A 331 -16.02 8.63 -16.64
C HIS A 331 -16.74 7.35 -17.00
N GLU A 332 -17.72 7.47 -17.88
CA GLU A 332 -18.57 6.41 -18.39
C GLU A 332 -18.85 6.68 -19.87
N SER A 333 -18.77 5.64 -20.70
CA SER A 333 -18.96 5.72 -22.15
C SER A 333 -19.30 4.34 -22.72
N GLU A 334 -20.09 4.32 -23.80
CA GLU A 334 -20.32 3.10 -24.60
C GLU A 334 -19.04 2.67 -25.34
N ASP A 335 -18.13 3.62 -25.63
CA ASP A 335 -16.86 3.35 -26.31
C ASP A 335 -15.74 3.02 -25.31
N LYS A 336 -15.27 1.77 -25.36
CA LYS A 336 -14.06 1.27 -24.66
C LYS A 336 -12.90 2.25 -24.75
N THR A 337 -12.70 2.82 -25.93
CA THR A 337 -11.56 3.65 -26.28
C THR A 337 -11.53 4.94 -25.46
N GLU A 338 -12.69 5.54 -25.16
CA GLU A 338 -12.77 6.79 -24.40
C GLU A 338 -12.37 6.61 -22.92
N VAL A 339 -12.69 5.45 -22.33
CA VAL A 339 -12.38 5.17 -20.92
C VAL A 339 -10.98 4.57 -20.77
N VAL A 340 -10.67 3.52 -21.54
CA VAL A 340 -9.43 2.76 -21.33
C VAL A 340 -8.20 3.56 -21.78
N ASN A 341 -8.29 4.42 -22.80
CA ASN A 341 -7.15 5.29 -23.16
C ASN A 341 -6.78 6.28 -22.05
N MET A 342 -7.74 6.68 -21.19
CA MET A 342 -7.44 7.55 -20.07
C MET A 342 -6.51 6.90 -19.05
N MET A 343 -6.51 5.56 -18.96
CA MET A 343 -5.62 4.81 -18.07
C MET A 343 -4.14 4.95 -18.45
N ARG A 344 -3.84 5.38 -19.68
CA ARG A 344 -2.47 5.74 -20.09
C ARG A 344 -1.91 6.87 -19.25
N TRP A 345 -2.74 7.82 -18.83
CA TRP A 345 -2.33 8.94 -17.97
C TRP A 345 -2.19 8.51 -16.51
N PHE A 346 -3.14 7.71 -16.03
CA PHE A 346 -3.25 7.34 -14.62
C PHE A 346 -2.40 6.13 -14.21
N ALA A 347 -2.04 5.26 -15.14
CA ALA A 347 -1.35 4.00 -14.85
C ALA A 347 -0.34 3.60 -15.94
N GLY A 348 -0.06 4.50 -16.89
CA GLY A 348 0.96 4.27 -17.92
C GLY A 348 2.40 4.44 -17.39
N ASN A 349 3.35 3.89 -18.15
CA ASN A 349 4.78 3.96 -17.85
C ASN A 349 5.65 4.26 -19.09
N GLU A 350 5.05 4.81 -20.16
CA GLU A 350 5.75 5.07 -21.42
C GLU A 350 6.83 6.16 -21.25
N GLY A 351 8.10 5.81 -21.47
CA GLY A 351 9.24 6.71 -21.25
C GLY A 351 9.18 8.03 -22.01
N ARG A 352 8.60 8.05 -23.23
CA ARG A 352 8.44 9.27 -24.04
C ARG A 352 7.44 10.25 -23.45
N ARG A 353 6.53 9.77 -22.60
CA ARG A 353 5.51 10.55 -21.91
C ARG A 353 5.92 10.94 -20.48
N PHE A 354 7.15 10.65 -20.07
CA PHE A 354 7.63 11.12 -18.77
C PHE A 354 7.61 12.64 -18.76
N GLY A 355 7.02 13.22 -17.71
CA GLY A 355 6.68 14.63 -17.62
C GLY A 355 5.19 14.93 -17.70
N GLN A 356 4.34 13.95 -18.02
CA GLN A 356 2.88 14.13 -18.11
C GLN A 356 2.05 12.98 -17.51
N LEU A 357 2.68 11.93 -16.97
CA LEU A 357 1.99 10.78 -16.39
C LEU A 357 1.65 11.03 -14.92
N LEU A 358 0.40 10.76 -14.53
CA LEU A 358 -0.13 10.97 -13.18
C LEU A 358 -0.01 9.74 -12.28
N ALA A 359 0.46 8.60 -12.78
CA ALA A 359 0.57 7.36 -12.01
C ALA A 359 1.18 7.49 -10.59
N PRO A 360 2.21 8.32 -10.35
CA PRO A 360 2.75 8.47 -8.99
C PRO A 360 1.77 9.06 -7.96
N VAL A 361 0.77 9.83 -8.38
CA VAL A 361 -0.21 10.47 -7.48
C VAL A 361 -1.56 9.72 -7.45
N VAL A 362 -1.68 8.62 -8.20
CA VAL A 362 -2.86 7.77 -8.18
C VAL A 362 -2.80 6.83 -6.98
N ASN A 363 -3.89 6.79 -6.22
CA ASN A 363 -4.08 5.85 -5.11
C ASN A 363 -4.59 4.48 -5.59
N GLY A 364 -5.59 4.48 -6.48
CA GLY A 364 -6.18 3.27 -7.01
C GLY A 364 -7.08 3.52 -8.20
N VAL A 365 -7.22 2.49 -9.02
CA VAL A 365 -7.97 2.49 -10.28
C VAL A 365 -9.01 1.37 -10.23
N ARG A 366 -10.24 1.66 -10.66
CA ARG A 366 -11.26 0.63 -10.89
C ARG A 366 -11.88 0.86 -12.26
N LEU A 367 -11.90 -0.20 -13.05
CA LEU A 367 -12.49 -0.23 -14.38
C LEU A 367 -13.60 -1.26 -14.41
N GLN A 368 -14.70 -0.90 -15.05
CA GLN A 368 -15.80 -1.79 -15.36
C GLN A 368 -16.05 -1.77 -16.85
N GLY A 369 -16.39 -2.92 -17.39
CA GLY A 369 -16.84 -3.08 -18.75
C GLY A 369 -16.88 -4.56 -19.14
N PRO A 370 -17.29 -4.85 -20.38
CA PRO A 370 -17.41 -6.21 -20.90
C PRO A 370 -16.03 -6.79 -21.25
N PHE A 371 -15.14 -6.84 -20.27
CA PHE A 371 -13.82 -7.47 -20.38
C PHE A 371 -13.97 -8.95 -20.67
N LYS A 372 -13.23 -9.45 -21.66
CA LYS A 372 -13.15 -10.88 -21.96
C LYS A 372 -11.85 -11.21 -22.68
N PRO A 373 -11.30 -12.42 -22.54
CA PRO A 373 -10.15 -12.86 -23.33
C PRO A 373 -10.42 -12.75 -24.83
N SER A 374 -9.37 -12.60 -25.65
CA SER A 374 -9.52 -12.42 -27.10
C SER A 374 -10.12 -13.64 -27.81
N TRP A 375 -9.93 -14.84 -27.26
CA TRP A 375 -10.53 -16.09 -27.75
C TRP A 375 -11.92 -16.39 -27.18
N TRP A 376 -12.46 -15.54 -26.31
CA TRP A 376 -13.73 -15.80 -25.64
C TRP A 376 -14.92 -15.53 -26.56
N GLU A 377 -15.47 -16.59 -27.15
CA GLU A 377 -16.54 -16.51 -28.14
C GLU A 377 -17.90 -16.10 -27.55
N ALA A 378 -18.15 -16.42 -26.27
CA ALA A 378 -19.41 -16.09 -25.63
C ALA A 378 -19.65 -14.57 -25.58
N GLU A 379 -20.90 -14.17 -25.77
CA GLU A 379 -21.30 -12.76 -25.69
C GLU A 379 -21.12 -12.22 -24.27
N ILE A 380 -21.49 -13.03 -23.28
CA ILE A 380 -21.41 -12.71 -21.86
C ILE A 380 -19.96 -12.92 -21.36
N PRO A 381 -19.34 -11.91 -20.72
CA PRO A 381 -18.01 -12.04 -20.15
C PRO A 381 -18.01 -13.00 -18.95
N PRO A 382 -16.87 -13.63 -18.62
CA PRO A 382 -16.78 -14.45 -17.42
C PRO A 382 -17.02 -13.58 -16.17
N ARG A 383 -17.82 -14.08 -15.22
CA ARG A 383 -18.24 -13.33 -14.02
C ARG A 383 -17.12 -13.19 -13.00
N LEU A 384 -16.21 -12.28 -13.28
CA LEU A 384 -14.96 -12.10 -12.55
C LEU A 384 -14.77 -10.65 -12.11
N VAL A 385 -14.12 -10.49 -10.95
CA VAL A 385 -13.51 -9.24 -10.52
C VAL A 385 -12.03 -9.52 -10.29
N LEU A 386 -11.15 -8.92 -11.09
CA LEU A 386 -9.72 -9.08 -10.92
C LEU A 386 -9.16 -7.93 -10.08
N VAL A 387 -8.38 -8.25 -9.06
CA VAL A 387 -7.69 -7.29 -8.19
C VAL A 387 -6.19 -7.47 -8.40
N ASP A 388 -5.59 -6.55 -9.14
CA ASP A 388 -4.14 -6.45 -9.27
C ASP A 388 -3.60 -5.67 -8.07
N GLY A 389 -3.06 -6.42 -7.11
CA GLY A 389 -2.30 -5.88 -6.01
C GLY A 389 -0.90 -5.49 -6.45
N GLU A 390 -0.32 -4.49 -5.80
CA GLU A 390 1.08 -4.17 -6.00
C GLU A 390 1.99 -5.41 -5.84
N GLY A 391 2.97 -5.58 -6.73
CA GLY A 391 3.94 -6.67 -6.63
C GLY A 391 4.65 -6.68 -5.28
N ILE A 392 4.60 -7.81 -4.57
CA ILE A 392 5.21 -7.98 -3.25
C ILE A 392 6.72 -8.21 -3.41
N GLY A 393 7.52 -7.60 -2.52
CA GLY A 393 8.92 -7.98 -2.23
C GLY A 393 10.00 -7.43 -3.19
N HIS A 394 9.95 -6.14 -3.53
CA HIS A 394 11.06 -5.47 -4.23
C HIS A 394 12.07 -4.80 -3.29
N ASP A 395 11.81 -4.82 -1.98
CA ASP A 395 12.75 -4.33 -0.98
C ASP A 395 13.90 -5.34 -0.86
N SER A 396 15.15 -4.89 -0.95
CA SER A 396 16.38 -5.71 -0.92
C SER A 396 16.61 -6.46 0.40
N ASN A 397 15.66 -6.41 1.32
CA ASN A 397 15.74 -7.00 2.66
C ASN A 397 14.78 -8.19 2.76
N ILE A 398 15.11 -9.13 3.65
CA ILE A 398 14.35 -10.34 3.95
C ILE A 398 12.90 -9.96 4.26
N THR A 399 12.00 -10.16 3.30
CA THR A 399 10.56 -9.91 3.49
C THR A 399 10.02 -11.02 4.38
N THR A 400 9.79 -10.73 5.65
CA THR A 400 9.30 -11.73 6.61
C THR A 400 7.78 -11.79 6.72
N SER A 401 7.05 -10.84 6.15
CA SER A 401 5.59 -10.71 6.29
C SER A 401 4.98 -10.02 5.07
N ILE A 402 3.68 -10.26 4.85
CA ILE A 402 2.87 -9.59 3.81
C ILE A 402 2.17 -8.38 4.44
N PRO A 403 2.07 -7.23 3.75
CA PRO A 403 1.34 -6.08 4.25
C PRO A 403 -0.07 -6.42 4.73
N MET A 404 -0.49 -5.82 5.86
CA MET A 404 -1.85 -5.99 6.38
C MET A 404 -2.92 -5.58 5.38
N ASP A 405 -2.67 -4.55 4.56
CA ASP A 405 -3.59 -4.14 3.48
C ASP A 405 -3.89 -5.27 2.47
N VAL A 406 -2.94 -6.18 2.27
CA VAL A 406 -3.14 -7.36 1.40
C VAL A 406 -3.84 -8.48 2.16
N THR A 407 -3.42 -8.77 3.39
CA THR A 407 -4.04 -9.86 4.17
C THR A 407 -5.47 -9.56 4.61
N ASN A 408 -5.82 -8.29 4.84
CA ASN A 408 -7.19 -7.84 5.11
C ASN A 408 -8.12 -8.14 3.92
N LYS A 409 -7.61 -8.05 2.69
CA LYS A 409 -8.38 -8.37 1.48
C LYS A 409 -8.66 -9.86 1.31
N PHE A 410 -7.94 -10.75 2.01
CA PHE A 410 -8.19 -12.20 1.91
C PHE A 410 -9.62 -12.60 2.29
N LYS A 411 -10.30 -11.84 3.15
CA LYS A 411 -11.71 -12.06 3.48
C LYS A 411 -12.64 -11.73 2.32
N GLU A 412 -12.36 -10.64 1.62
CA GLU A 412 -13.22 -10.05 0.60
C GLU A 412 -13.12 -10.74 -0.76
N ILE A 413 -12.14 -11.64 -0.92
CA ILE A 413 -11.85 -12.36 -2.15
C ILE A 413 -12.17 -13.84 -2.03
N ASP A 414 -12.35 -14.45 -3.20
CA ASP A 414 -12.77 -15.83 -3.38
C ASP A 414 -11.63 -16.72 -3.86
N ALA A 415 -10.66 -16.13 -4.57
CA ALA A 415 -9.44 -16.80 -5.02
C ALA A 415 -8.21 -15.88 -4.86
N VAL A 416 -7.09 -16.48 -4.45
CA VAL A 416 -5.76 -15.85 -4.39
C VAL A 416 -4.87 -16.57 -5.40
N ILE A 417 -4.47 -15.86 -6.45
CA ILE A 417 -3.66 -16.39 -7.53
C ILE A 417 -2.21 -15.99 -7.29
N LEU A 418 -1.38 -16.96 -6.90
CA LEU A 418 0.06 -16.80 -6.82
C LEU A 418 0.67 -16.99 -8.20
N VAL A 419 1.05 -15.89 -8.85
CA VAL A 419 1.77 -15.92 -10.12
C VAL A 419 3.26 -16.03 -9.85
N ASP A 420 3.88 -17.08 -10.37
CA ASP A 420 5.30 -17.38 -10.20
C ASP A 420 5.97 -17.73 -11.53
N ASN A 421 7.30 -17.69 -11.57
CA ASN A 421 8.09 -18.01 -12.75
C ASN A 421 8.47 -19.50 -12.74
N ALA A 422 8.03 -20.25 -13.74
CA ALA A 422 8.28 -21.69 -13.86
C ALA A 422 9.77 -22.07 -13.93
N THR A 423 10.63 -21.17 -14.42
CA THR A 423 12.09 -21.42 -14.53
C THR A 423 12.82 -21.37 -13.19
N GLN A 424 12.26 -20.63 -12.22
CA GLN A 424 12.79 -20.50 -10.86
C GLN A 424 11.61 -20.46 -9.89
N PRO A 425 10.87 -21.57 -9.75
CA PRO A 425 9.64 -21.59 -8.99
C PRO A 425 9.94 -21.59 -7.49
N MET A 426 9.02 -21.03 -6.72
CA MET A 426 8.98 -21.08 -5.25
C MET A 426 10.24 -20.52 -4.57
N LEU A 427 10.70 -19.36 -5.07
CA LEU A 427 11.70 -18.52 -4.38
C LEU A 427 11.10 -17.86 -3.12
N ASP A 428 11.73 -16.80 -2.61
CA ASP A 428 11.49 -16.27 -1.26
C ASP A 428 10.05 -15.79 -1.00
N ILE A 429 9.50 -14.91 -1.87
CA ILE A 429 8.19 -14.29 -1.65
C ILE A 429 7.01 -15.27 -1.83
N PRO A 430 6.98 -16.16 -2.85
CA PRO A 430 6.00 -17.23 -2.93
C PRO A 430 5.86 -18.03 -1.63
N LYS A 431 6.98 -18.41 -1.00
CA LYS A 431 6.99 -19.12 0.29
C LYS A 431 6.34 -18.33 1.41
N VAL A 432 6.59 -17.02 1.47
CA VAL A 432 5.95 -16.12 2.46
C VAL A 432 4.44 -16.02 2.22
N ILE A 433 4.00 -15.95 0.96
CA ILE A 433 2.57 -15.95 0.58
C ILE A 433 1.88 -17.24 1.02
N LEU A 434 2.47 -18.38 0.67
CA LEU A 434 1.94 -19.69 1.08
C LEU A 434 1.87 -19.81 2.60
N ARG A 435 2.87 -19.31 3.33
CA ARG A 435 2.91 -19.35 4.80
C ARG A 435 1.78 -18.52 5.41
N GLU A 436 1.65 -17.26 5.00
CA GLU A 436 0.64 -16.34 5.54
C GLU A 436 -0.79 -16.79 5.22
N ALA A 437 -1.05 -17.20 3.98
CA ALA A 437 -2.37 -17.70 3.62
C ALA A 437 -2.71 -18.98 4.39
N SER A 438 -1.73 -19.86 4.58
CA SER A 438 -1.91 -21.08 5.36
C SER A 438 -2.19 -20.79 6.84
N SER A 439 -1.36 -19.98 7.51
CA SER A 439 -1.56 -19.66 8.94
C SER A 439 -2.88 -18.92 9.20
N ARG A 440 -3.45 -18.27 8.20
CA ARG A 440 -4.74 -17.56 8.25
C ARG A 440 -5.94 -18.41 7.85
N GLY A 441 -5.75 -19.71 7.57
CA GLY A 441 -6.81 -20.61 7.15
C GLY A 441 -7.27 -20.43 5.70
N GLN A 442 -6.60 -19.60 4.89
CA GLN A 442 -7.04 -19.24 3.54
C GLN A 442 -6.57 -20.23 2.45
N GLN A 443 -6.31 -21.49 2.82
CA GLN A 443 -5.66 -22.46 1.94
C GLN A 443 -6.51 -22.80 0.72
N ASP A 444 -7.83 -22.98 0.91
CA ASP A 444 -8.76 -23.35 -0.17
C ASP A 444 -8.91 -22.27 -1.25
N LYS A 445 -8.51 -21.03 -0.95
CA LYS A 445 -8.52 -19.91 -1.89
C LYS A 445 -7.27 -19.86 -2.76
N LEU A 446 -6.19 -20.53 -2.36
CA LEU A 446 -4.90 -20.44 -3.05
C LEU A 446 -4.92 -21.25 -4.35
N MET A 447 -4.39 -20.63 -5.41
CA MET A 447 -4.11 -21.25 -6.70
C MET A 447 -2.75 -20.73 -7.18
N VAL A 448 -2.03 -21.50 -8.00
CA VAL A 448 -0.70 -21.12 -8.51
C VAL A 448 -0.74 -21.06 -10.04
N VAL A 449 -0.21 -20.00 -10.61
CA VAL A 449 -0.01 -19.86 -12.05
C VAL A 449 1.49 -19.74 -12.31
N TYR A 450 2.05 -20.74 -12.99
CA TYR A 450 3.43 -20.74 -13.42
C TYR A 450 3.54 -20.16 -14.83
N THR A 451 4.06 -18.95 -14.94
CA THR A 451 4.34 -18.32 -16.24
C THR A 451 5.71 -18.74 -16.78
N ARG A 452 5.94 -18.49 -18.08
CA ARG A 452 7.19 -18.86 -18.78
C ARG A 452 7.46 -20.35 -18.72
N PHE A 453 6.40 -21.15 -18.73
CA PHE A 453 6.51 -22.60 -18.66
C PHE A 453 7.28 -23.18 -19.86
N ASP A 454 7.16 -22.53 -21.02
CA ASP A 454 7.93 -22.80 -22.25
C ASP A 454 9.45 -22.69 -22.07
N GLN A 455 9.92 -21.97 -21.05
CA GLN A 455 11.34 -21.72 -20.78
C GLN A 455 11.94 -22.75 -19.83
N VAL A 456 11.15 -23.68 -19.29
CA VAL A 456 11.65 -24.76 -18.41
C VAL A 456 12.43 -25.75 -19.27
N GLN A 457 13.75 -25.80 -19.04
CA GLN A 457 14.67 -26.62 -19.83
C GLN A 457 15.53 -27.49 -18.91
N GLY A 458 15.81 -28.72 -19.36
CA GLY A 458 16.70 -29.64 -18.69
C GLY A 458 17.00 -30.84 -19.56
N SER A 459 18.19 -31.42 -19.43
CA SER A 459 18.59 -32.61 -20.21
C SER A 459 17.69 -33.83 -19.96
N ASN A 460 16.93 -33.82 -18.86
CA ASN A 460 16.07 -34.90 -18.40
C ASN A 460 14.58 -34.60 -18.63
N MET A 461 14.22 -33.56 -19.38
CA MET A 461 12.84 -33.17 -19.67
C MET A 461 12.56 -33.38 -21.15
N ILE A 462 11.81 -34.43 -21.48
CA ILE A 462 11.54 -34.85 -22.86
C ILE A 462 10.25 -34.21 -23.37
N ASP A 463 9.22 -34.15 -22.51
CA ASP A 463 7.91 -33.59 -22.80
C ASP A 463 7.44 -32.59 -21.73
N ASP A 464 6.21 -32.08 -21.88
CA ASP A 464 5.62 -31.12 -20.95
C ASP A 464 5.20 -31.74 -19.62
N ASP A 465 4.91 -33.04 -19.57
CA ASP A 465 4.61 -33.75 -18.33
C ASP A 465 5.86 -33.82 -17.45
N ASP A 466 7.02 -34.14 -18.03
CA ASP A 466 8.31 -34.09 -17.32
C ASP A 466 8.60 -32.68 -16.75
N ARG A 467 8.24 -31.62 -17.49
CA ARG A 467 8.40 -30.22 -17.05
C ARG A 467 7.45 -29.89 -15.90
N ARG A 468 6.19 -30.34 -15.97
CA ARG A 468 5.20 -30.16 -14.89
C ARG A 468 5.66 -30.84 -13.62
N ASP A 469 6.07 -32.10 -13.71
CA ASP A 469 6.58 -32.89 -12.58
C ASP A 469 7.81 -32.23 -11.95
N HIS A 470 8.70 -31.66 -12.77
CA HIS A 470 9.86 -30.92 -12.27
C HIS A 470 9.45 -29.69 -11.44
N VAL A 471 8.55 -28.86 -11.96
CA VAL A 471 8.09 -27.63 -11.27
C VAL A 471 7.32 -27.98 -9.99
N LEU A 472 6.42 -28.97 -10.06
CA LEU A 472 5.66 -29.48 -8.90
C LEU A 472 6.57 -30.13 -7.85
N GLY A 473 7.66 -30.79 -8.27
CA GLY A 473 8.69 -31.31 -7.38
C GLY A 473 9.37 -30.21 -6.57
N ILE A 474 9.74 -29.10 -7.22
CA ILE A 474 10.32 -27.92 -6.53
C ILE A 474 9.28 -27.29 -5.58
N GLN A 475 8.03 -27.17 -6.02
CA GLN A 475 6.94 -26.69 -5.16
C GLN A 475 6.76 -27.54 -3.91
N THR A 476 6.75 -28.85 -4.07
CA THR A 476 6.60 -29.80 -2.96
C THR A 476 7.76 -29.65 -1.99
N GLY A 477 9.00 -29.62 -2.49
CA GLY A 477 10.19 -29.41 -1.65
C GLY A 477 10.17 -28.06 -0.92
N ALA A 478 9.67 -26.99 -1.55
CA ALA A 478 9.51 -25.69 -0.92
C ALA A 478 8.48 -25.70 0.22
N ILE A 479 7.34 -26.36 0.01
CA ILE A 479 6.29 -26.53 1.02
C ILE A 479 6.80 -27.36 2.21
N GLU A 480 7.55 -28.43 1.95
CA GLU A 480 8.17 -29.25 3.00
C GLU A 480 9.23 -28.47 3.80
N ALA A 481 10.08 -27.69 3.14
CA ALA A 481 11.05 -26.82 3.82
C ALA A 481 10.38 -25.76 4.72
N MET A 482 9.19 -25.28 4.34
CA MET A 482 8.41 -24.37 5.18
C MET A 482 7.91 -25.05 6.47
N GLN A 483 7.65 -26.35 6.45
CA GLN A 483 7.28 -27.09 7.65
C GLN A 483 8.38 -27.00 8.71
N GLU A 484 9.63 -27.25 8.32
CA GLU A 484 10.79 -27.20 9.23
C GLU A 484 11.08 -25.77 9.71
N ALA A 485 11.02 -24.79 8.81
CA ALA A 485 11.38 -23.41 9.13
C ALA A 485 10.37 -22.71 10.05
N TYR A 486 9.09 -23.09 9.99
CA TYR A 486 7.99 -22.38 10.66
C TYR A 486 7.18 -23.25 11.62
N ASN A 487 7.62 -24.48 11.90
CA ASN A 487 6.93 -25.45 12.76
C ASN A 487 5.45 -25.66 12.39
N LEU A 488 5.14 -25.61 11.08
CA LEU A 488 3.77 -25.80 10.61
C LEU A 488 3.30 -27.23 10.86
N ASN A 489 1.99 -27.39 11.10
CA ASN A 489 1.40 -28.70 11.35
C ASN A 489 1.59 -29.63 10.13
N PRO A 490 2.16 -30.84 10.30
CA PRO A 490 2.41 -31.77 9.18
C PRO A 490 1.15 -32.13 8.38
N LYS A 491 -0.03 -32.20 9.03
CA LYS A 491 -1.30 -32.47 8.34
C LYS A 491 -1.67 -31.32 7.39
N MET A 492 -1.54 -30.09 7.87
CA MET A 492 -1.83 -28.86 7.15
C MET A 492 -0.87 -28.67 5.95
N ILE A 493 0.39 -29.07 6.10
CA ILE A 493 1.38 -29.09 5.01
C ILE A 493 1.00 -30.09 3.91
N ARG A 494 0.62 -31.31 4.29
CA ARG A 494 0.13 -32.31 3.33
C ARG A 494 -1.09 -31.80 2.56
N GLN A 495 -2.02 -31.15 3.24
CA GLN A 495 -3.23 -30.62 2.61
C GLN A 495 -2.95 -29.45 1.69
N LEU A 496 -2.07 -28.54 2.10
CA LEU A 496 -1.62 -27.46 1.23
C LEU A 496 -0.97 -28.04 -0.03
N ARG A 497 -0.10 -29.04 0.10
CA ARG A 497 0.51 -29.73 -1.05
C ARG A 497 -0.53 -30.36 -1.96
N ASP A 498 -1.40 -31.21 -1.42
CA ASP A 498 -2.43 -31.92 -2.20
C ASP A 498 -3.44 -30.94 -2.85
N HIS A 499 -3.69 -29.79 -2.22
CA HIS A 499 -4.52 -28.71 -2.75
C HIS A 499 -3.81 -27.98 -3.91
N LEU A 500 -2.58 -27.53 -3.71
CA LEU A 500 -1.85 -26.79 -4.74
C LEU A 500 -1.46 -27.65 -5.94
N GLU A 501 -1.26 -28.95 -5.77
CA GLU A 501 -1.04 -29.90 -6.87
C GLU A 501 -2.24 -29.92 -7.85
N ARG A 502 -3.47 -29.77 -7.34
CA ARG A 502 -4.70 -29.72 -8.16
C ARG A 502 -5.05 -28.32 -8.67
N ASN A 503 -4.47 -27.28 -8.08
CA ASN A 503 -4.78 -25.88 -8.37
C ASN A 503 -3.53 -25.14 -8.90
N ALA A 504 -2.66 -25.85 -9.60
CA ALA A 504 -1.50 -25.30 -10.30
C ALA A 504 -1.73 -25.34 -11.82
N TYR A 505 -1.52 -24.20 -12.47
CA TYR A 505 -1.72 -24.01 -13.91
C TYR A 505 -0.43 -23.55 -14.57
N PHE A 506 -0.18 -24.00 -15.79
CA PHE A 506 1.11 -23.82 -16.47
C PHE A 506 0.93 -23.05 -17.76
N PHE A 507 1.34 -21.78 -17.78
CA PHE A 507 1.09 -20.87 -18.90
C PHE A 507 2.36 -20.72 -19.76
N PRO A 508 2.44 -21.36 -20.93
CA PRO A 508 3.51 -21.12 -21.90
C PRO A 508 3.27 -19.80 -22.65
N ASN A 509 4.34 -19.12 -23.07
CA ASN A 509 4.31 -18.00 -24.01
C ASN A 509 3.28 -16.89 -23.70
N THR A 510 2.99 -16.63 -22.42
CA THR A 510 1.92 -15.69 -21.99
C THR A 510 2.07 -14.28 -22.57
N GLN A 511 3.27 -13.90 -23.01
CA GLN A 511 3.56 -12.63 -23.68
C GLN A 511 2.88 -12.46 -25.06
N GLU A 512 2.44 -13.55 -25.69
CA GLU A 512 1.79 -13.53 -27.00
C GLU A 512 0.30 -13.17 -26.87
N LEU A 513 0.02 -11.86 -26.82
CA LEU A 513 -1.32 -11.33 -26.54
C LEU A 513 -2.29 -11.35 -27.74
N LYS A 514 -1.77 -11.37 -28.98
CA LYS A 514 -2.61 -11.28 -30.20
C LYS A 514 -3.18 -12.63 -30.60
N ASN A 515 -2.30 -13.61 -30.70
CA ASN A 515 -2.61 -14.96 -31.14
C ASN A 515 -2.02 -15.93 -30.11
N PRO A 516 -2.64 -16.06 -28.92
CA PRO A 516 -2.20 -17.04 -27.94
C PRO A 516 -2.27 -18.45 -28.53
N SER A 517 -1.38 -19.34 -28.11
CA SER A 517 -1.37 -20.73 -28.57
C SER A 517 -2.58 -21.52 -28.04
N ASP A 518 -3.01 -22.55 -28.75
CA ASP A 518 -4.10 -23.45 -28.32
C ASP A 518 -3.82 -24.08 -26.95
N GLU A 519 -2.55 -24.38 -26.66
CA GLU A 519 -2.07 -24.87 -25.37
C GLU A 519 -2.33 -23.86 -24.24
N LEU A 520 -1.97 -22.59 -24.46
CA LEU A 520 -2.22 -21.52 -23.49
C LEU A 520 -3.72 -21.27 -23.31
N ILE A 521 -4.48 -21.25 -24.41
CA ILE A 521 -5.94 -21.07 -24.38
C ILE A 521 -6.58 -22.15 -23.51
N THR A 522 -6.25 -23.43 -23.76
CA THR A 522 -6.81 -24.58 -23.01
C THR A 522 -6.50 -24.49 -21.51
N GLU A 523 -5.26 -24.17 -21.14
CA GLU A 523 -4.87 -23.99 -19.74
C GLU A 523 -5.56 -22.79 -19.08
N MET A 524 -5.70 -21.67 -19.80
CA MET A 524 -6.37 -20.48 -19.30
C MET A 524 -7.89 -20.67 -19.17
N GLU A 525 -8.53 -21.43 -20.04
CA GLU A 525 -9.95 -21.80 -19.91
C GLU A 525 -10.18 -22.65 -18.67
N SER A 526 -9.39 -23.71 -18.48
CA SER A 526 -9.44 -24.54 -17.26
C SER A 526 -9.23 -23.71 -15.98
N PHE A 527 -8.29 -22.77 -16.03
CA PHE A 527 -8.06 -21.81 -14.96
C PHE A 527 -9.27 -20.90 -14.70
N ILE A 528 -9.82 -20.26 -15.74
CA ILE A 528 -10.99 -19.38 -15.65
C ILE A 528 -12.19 -20.14 -15.09
N GLU A 529 -12.47 -21.34 -15.59
CA GLU A 529 -13.54 -22.20 -15.10
C GLU A 529 -13.36 -22.50 -13.61
N SER A 530 -12.16 -22.92 -13.20
CA SER A 530 -11.85 -23.23 -11.80
C SER A 530 -12.03 -22.02 -10.86
N VAL A 531 -11.72 -20.82 -11.35
CA VAL A 531 -11.89 -19.58 -10.61
C VAL A 531 -13.35 -19.15 -10.55
N VAL A 532 -14.10 -19.25 -11.65
CA VAL A 532 -15.54 -18.95 -11.70
C VAL A 532 -16.31 -19.92 -10.81
N LEU A 533 -15.91 -21.20 -10.72
CA LEU A 533 -16.48 -22.17 -9.79
C LEU A 533 -16.31 -21.78 -8.31
N LYS A 534 -15.37 -20.87 -7.98
CA LYS A 534 -15.28 -20.30 -6.63
C LYS A 534 -16.38 -19.29 -6.35
N ALA A 535 -17.00 -18.68 -7.38
CA ALA A 535 -18.16 -17.80 -7.25
C ALA A 535 -19.43 -18.59 -6.92
N ASP A 536 -19.55 -19.78 -7.52
CA ASP A 536 -20.69 -20.65 -7.29
C ASP A 536 -20.75 -20.98 -5.79
N LYS A 537 -21.94 -20.84 -5.21
CA LYS A 537 -22.27 -21.37 -3.88
C LYS A 537 -22.18 -22.89 -3.94
N ALA A 538 -20.97 -23.45 -4.02
CA ALA A 538 -20.66 -24.72 -3.44
C ALA A 538 -20.78 -24.50 -1.94
N ALA A 539 -22.02 -24.51 -1.48
CA ALA A 539 -22.33 -24.81 -0.11
C ALA A 539 -21.60 -26.12 0.16
N SER A 540 -20.43 -26.04 0.80
CA SER A 540 -19.93 -27.12 1.62
C SER A 540 -20.92 -27.24 2.76
N LEU A 541 -22.10 -27.77 2.41
CA LEU A 541 -23.10 -28.28 3.31
C LEU A 541 -22.34 -29.34 4.08
N LEU A 542 -21.97 -29.03 5.32
CA LEU A 542 -21.89 -30.10 6.29
C LEU A 542 -23.31 -30.68 6.31
N PRO A 543 -23.51 -31.94 5.87
CA PRO A 543 -24.85 -32.49 5.82
C PRO A 543 -25.46 -32.37 7.22
N ASN A 544 -26.68 -31.80 7.30
CA ASN A 544 -27.45 -31.54 8.50
C ASN A 544 -27.04 -32.46 9.65
N GLY A 545 -26.29 -31.90 10.59
CA GLY A 545 -25.72 -32.64 11.70
C GLY A 545 -25.03 -31.69 12.65
N LEU A 546 -25.00 -32.05 13.93
CA LEU A 546 -24.35 -31.28 14.97
C LEU A 546 -22.90 -30.95 14.57
N ILE A 547 -22.48 -29.70 14.76
CA ILE A 547 -21.13 -29.21 14.44
C ILE A 547 -20.17 -29.63 15.56
N PRO A 548 -19.02 -30.27 15.24
CA PRO A 548 -17.97 -30.47 16.22
C PRO A 548 -17.33 -29.13 16.56
N ILE A 549 -17.51 -28.67 17.79
CA ILE A 549 -16.93 -27.42 18.29
C ILE A 549 -15.66 -27.77 19.08
N PRO A 550 -14.50 -27.19 18.73
CA PRO A 550 -13.27 -27.42 19.47
C PRO A 550 -13.35 -26.78 20.86
N GLN A 551 -12.77 -27.46 21.85
CA GLN A 551 -12.67 -26.99 23.23
C GLN A 551 -11.21 -26.67 23.54
N TYR A 552 -10.95 -25.47 24.05
CA TYR A 552 -9.59 -24.99 24.32
C TYR A 552 -9.32 -24.80 25.82
N ASP A 553 -8.04 -24.90 26.17
CA ASP A 553 -7.51 -24.44 27.45
C ASP A 553 -6.83 -23.08 27.23
N PHE A 554 -7.58 -22.00 27.45
CA PHE A 554 -7.11 -20.64 27.20
C PHE A 554 -5.91 -20.23 28.06
N GLY A 555 -5.61 -20.93 29.15
CA GLY A 555 -4.39 -20.69 29.93
C GLY A 555 -3.11 -20.86 29.10
N ARG A 556 -3.16 -21.64 28.02
CA ARG A 556 -2.02 -21.84 27.11
C ARG A 556 -1.79 -20.70 26.12
N LEU A 557 -2.74 -19.77 25.95
CA LEU A 557 -2.54 -18.61 25.08
C LEU A 557 -1.36 -17.73 25.55
N VAL A 558 -1.03 -17.76 26.84
CA VAL A 558 0.16 -17.09 27.40
C VAL A 558 1.45 -17.51 26.70
N ILE A 559 1.55 -18.77 26.26
CA ILE A 559 2.72 -19.28 25.53
C ILE A 559 2.80 -18.62 24.15
N ALA A 560 1.67 -18.58 23.43
CA ALA A 560 1.60 -17.93 22.12
C ALA A 560 1.98 -16.44 22.21
N ILE A 561 1.48 -15.71 23.22
CA ILE A 561 1.82 -14.31 23.45
C ILE A 561 3.32 -14.14 23.70
N THR A 562 3.89 -14.94 24.61
CA THR A 562 5.31 -14.85 24.97
C THR A 562 6.21 -15.09 23.76
N GLU A 563 5.94 -16.14 22.99
CA GLU A 563 6.75 -16.47 21.81
C GLU A 563 6.61 -15.43 20.69
N THR A 564 5.40 -14.87 20.51
CA THR A 564 5.19 -13.77 19.55
C THR A 564 5.93 -12.51 19.98
N GLU A 565 5.89 -12.15 21.27
CA GLU A 565 6.57 -10.98 21.83
C GLU A 565 8.09 -11.09 21.63
N ASP A 566 8.67 -12.24 22.00
CA ASP A 566 10.10 -12.49 21.85
C ASP A 566 10.57 -12.33 20.39
N LEU A 567 9.86 -12.94 19.43
CA LEU A 567 10.18 -12.84 18.00
C LEU A 567 10.05 -11.40 17.49
N PHE A 568 8.97 -10.72 17.86
CA PHE A 568 8.69 -9.36 17.44
C PHE A 568 9.74 -8.39 17.99
N MET A 569 10.02 -8.44 19.29
CA MET A 569 10.98 -7.57 19.96
C MET A 569 12.42 -7.86 19.52
N GLN A 570 12.80 -9.12 19.27
CA GLN A 570 14.10 -9.44 18.72
C GLN A 570 14.35 -8.73 17.38
N LYS A 571 13.36 -8.75 16.47
CA LYS A 571 13.46 -8.06 15.19
C LYS A 571 13.51 -6.55 15.37
N TRP A 572 12.54 -5.99 16.07
CA TRP A 572 12.36 -4.54 16.12
C TRP A 572 13.40 -3.81 16.98
N LEU A 573 13.89 -4.42 18.08
CA LEU A 573 15.02 -3.85 18.82
C LEU A 573 16.32 -3.87 17.99
N GLY A 574 16.48 -4.87 17.11
CA GLY A 574 17.54 -4.91 16.10
C GLY A 574 17.47 -3.75 15.11
N LEU A 575 16.33 -3.61 14.45
CA LEU A 575 16.08 -2.53 13.48
C LEU A 575 16.21 -1.13 14.10
N LEU A 576 15.79 -0.95 15.36
CA LEU A 576 15.94 0.31 16.10
C LEU A 576 17.37 0.56 16.62
N GLY A 577 18.28 -0.42 16.50
CA GLY A 577 19.64 -0.33 17.02
C GLY A 577 19.73 -0.34 18.55
N LEU A 578 18.70 -0.86 19.22
CA LEU A 578 18.64 -0.98 20.68
C LEU A 578 19.20 -2.32 21.18
N ARG A 579 19.36 -3.30 20.28
CA ARG A 579 19.92 -4.62 20.56
C ARG A 579 20.67 -5.14 19.33
N ASN A 580 21.79 -5.82 19.53
CA ASN A 580 22.46 -6.55 18.45
C ASN A 580 21.61 -7.75 18.03
N SER A 581 21.33 -7.89 16.73
CA SER A 581 20.54 -8.98 16.18
C SER A 581 20.95 -9.27 14.73
N GLN A 582 20.42 -10.33 14.14
CA GLN A 582 20.56 -10.62 12.71
C GLN A 582 19.90 -9.56 11.80
N PHE A 583 19.01 -8.73 12.36
CA PHE A 583 18.38 -7.62 11.68
C PHE A 583 19.24 -6.36 11.90
N PRO A 584 19.86 -5.82 10.83
CA PRO A 584 20.75 -4.68 10.95
C PRO A 584 19.98 -3.41 11.34
N LYS A 585 20.64 -2.56 12.14
CA LYS A 585 20.13 -1.23 12.51
C LYS A 585 19.74 -0.44 11.26
N GLN A 586 18.55 0.13 11.27
CA GLN A 586 18.05 0.97 10.19
C GLN A 586 18.49 2.42 10.39
N HIS A 587 18.66 3.12 9.27
CA HIS A 587 18.93 4.55 9.29
C HIS A 587 17.76 5.31 9.93
N TRP A 588 18.03 6.27 10.81
CA TRP A 588 17.00 6.94 11.62
C TRP A 588 15.97 7.70 10.77
N THR A 589 16.33 8.17 9.55
CA THR A 589 15.38 8.82 8.64
C THR A 589 14.25 7.86 8.25
N ARG A 590 14.56 6.57 8.06
CA ARG A 590 13.57 5.53 7.79
C ARG A 590 12.66 5.33 9.00
N ILE A 591 13.23 5.29 10.20
CA ILE A 591 12.48 5.21 11.46
C ILE A 591 11.59 6.45 11.67
N LYS A 592 12.10 7.63 11.32
CA LYS A 592 11.32 8.87 11.37
C LYS A 592 10.19 8.87 10.34
N ALA A 593 10.45 8.41 9.12
CA ALA A 593 9.44 8.28 8.08
C ALA A 593 8.35 7.27 8.49
N LEU A 594 8.72 6.13 9.07
CA LEU A 594 7.78 5.19 9.71
C LEU A 594 6.91 5.91 10.75
N SER A 595 7.53 6.59 11.73
CA SER A 595 6.77 7.29 12.78
C SER A 595 5.85 8.38 12.22
N ASN A 596 6.26 9.08 11.16
CA ASN A 596 5.46 10.09 10.48
C ASN A 596 4.22 9.47 9.82
N ARG A 597 4.40 8.37 9.09
CA ARG A 597 3.31 7.71 8.37
C ARG A 597 2.29 7.09 9.31
N VAL A 598 2.75 6.37 10.32
CA VAL A 598 1.84 5.78 11.33
C VAL A 598 1.10 6.88 12.09
N ALA A 599 1.75 8.00 12.38
CA ALA A 599 1.15 9.13 13.08
C ALA A 599 0.18 9.96 12.20
N ASN A 600 0.49 10.21 10.93
CA ASN A 600 -0.19 11.26 10.16
C ASN A 600 -0.99 10.74 8.95
N TRP A 601 -0.83 9.48 8.54
CA TRP A 601 -1.54 8.93 7.38
C TRP A 601 -2.65 7.97 7.82
N SER A 602 -3.83 8.08 7.22
CA SER A 602 -4.97 7.19 7.49
C SER A 602 -4.65 5.75 7.09
N LYS A 603 -5.02 4.77 7.92
CA LYS A 603 -4.87 3.31 7.69
C LYS A 603 -3.45 2.78 7.35
N THR A 604 -2.42 3.63 7.27
CA THR A 604 -1.03 3.18 7.07
C THR A 604 -0.35 2.79 8.38
N THR A 605 0.26 1.61 8.43
CA THR A 605 1.04 1.10 9.58
C THR A 605 2.47 0.70 9.21
N GLU A 606 2.98 1.16 8.05
CA GLU A 606 4.25 0.72 7.49
C GLU A 606 5.01 1.84 6.73
N TYR A 607 6.30 1.60 6.49
CA TYR A 607 7.18 2.38 5.61
C TYR A 607 8.20 1.44 4.93
N SER A 608 8.17 1.32 3.61
CA SER A 608 9.04 0.42 2.84
C SER A 608 8.99 -1.01 3.41
N ASP A 609 10.12 -1.57 3.83
CA ASP A 609 10.26 -2.88 4.49
C ASP A 609 10.01 -2.84 6.01
N LEU A 610 9.79 -1.66 6.60
CA LEU A 610 9.47 -1.48 8.01
C LEU A 610 7.97 -1.65 8.24
N LYS A 611 7.56 -2.87 8.60
CA LYS A 611 6.14 -3.28 8.67
C LYS A 611 5.75 -3.81 10.06
N PRO A 612 5.74 -2.97 11.12
CA PRO A 612 5.59 -3.45 12.49
C PRO A 612 4.23 -4.12 12.73
N ALA A 613 3.16 -3.58 12.17
CA ALA A 613 1.84 -4.18 12.31
C ALA A 613 1.74 -5.53 11.55
N SER A 614 2.24 -5.59 10.32
CA SER A 614 2.26 -6.82 9.52
C SER A 614 3.12 -7.93 10.13
N ASP A 615 4.29 -7.57 10.68
CA ASP A 615 5.14 -8.51 11.41
C ASP A 615 4.45 -9.04 12.66
N LEU A 616 3.87 -8.16 13.48
CA LEU A 616 3.19 -8.55 14.70
C LEU A 616 1.98 -9.44 14.40
N ALA A 617 1.14 -9.04 13.45
CA ALA A 617 -0.03 -9.82 13.03
C ALA A 617 0.37 -11.19 12.46
N GLY A 618 1.42 -11.25 11.64
CA GLY A 618 1.95 -12.50 11.10
C GLY A 618 2.47 -13.45 12.18
N TYR A 619 3.33 -12.96 13.09
CA TYR A 619 3.86 -13.76 14.20
C TYR A 619 2.76 -14.20 15.17
N LEU A 620 1.80 -13.33 15.49
CA LEU A 620 0.69 -13.65 16.38
C LEU A 620 -0.22 -14.70 15.74
N MET A 621 -0.59 -14.53 14.47
CA MET A 621 -1.46 -15.48 13.78
C MET A 621 -0.78 -16.84 13.61
N GLN A 622 0.53 -16.89 13.39
CA GLN A 622 1.28 -18.15 13.36
C GLN A 622 1.14 -18.91 14.69
N ARG A 623 1.42 -18.26 15.82
CA ARG A 623 1.33 -18.90 17.16
C ARG A 623 -0.09 -19.21 17.57
N LEU A 624 -1.05 -18.36 17.20
CA LEU A 624 -2.46 -18.65 17.41
C LEU A 624 -2.92 -19.84 16.57
N ASN A 625 -2.47 -19.99 15.32
CA ASN A 625 -2.83 -21.14 14.51
C ASN A 625 -2.29 -22.46 15.12
N GLU A 626 -1.06 -22.46 15.63
CA GLU A 626 -0.51 -23.61 16.39
C GLU A 626 -1.44 -24.00 17.56
N PHE A 627 -1.90 -23.02 18.33
CA PHE A 627 -2.86 -23.22 19.42
C PHE A 627 -4.22 -23.71 18.92
N LEU A 628 -4.79 -23.09 17.89
CA LEU A 628 -6.11 -23.42 17.33
C LEU A 628 -6.11 -24.84 16.75
N SER A 629 -5.02 -25.26 16.12
CA SER A 629 -4.91 -26.56 15.46
C SER A 629 -4.91 -27.78 16.41
N VAL A 630 -4.68 -27.56 17.71
CA VAL A 630 -4.58 -28.62 18.73
C VAL A 630 -5.58 -28.36 19.88
N PRO A 631 -6.89 -28.52 19.65
CA PRO A 631 -7.88 -28.38 20.72
C PRO A 631 -7.72 -29.47 21.78
N ARG A 632 -8.11 -29.17 23.02
CA ARG A 632 -8.13 -30.11 24.15
C ARG A 632 -9.10 -31.28 23.89
N GLY A 633 -10.18 -30.98 23.21
CA GLY A 633 -11.24 -31.93 22.88
C GLY A 633 -12.23 -31.33 21.91
N TRP A 634 -13.24 -32.12 21.55
CA TRP A 634 -14.32 -31.71 20.68
C TRP A 634 -15.65 -31.94 21.39
N SER A 635 -16.63 -31.05 21.18
CA SER A 635 -17.96 -31.16 21.79
C SER A 635 -18.65 -32.49 21.47
N ILE A 636 -18.40 -33.01 20.27
CA ILE A 636 -18.94 -34.28 19.76
C ILE A 636 -17.86 -35.02 18.94
N PRO A 637 -17.97 -36.35 18.81
CA PRO A 637 -17.18 -37.09 17.83
C PRO A 637 -17.55 -36.67 16.40
N ALA A 638 -16.54 -36.41 15.58
CA ALA A 638 -16.72 -36.11 14.16
C ALA A 638 -15.53 -36.62 13.33
N PRO A 639 -15.72 -36.91 12.03
CA PRO A 639 -14.65 -37.21 11.08
C PRO A 639 -13.59 -36.11 11.05
N ASP A 640 -12.35 -36.48 10.75
CA ASP A 640 -11.22 -35.55 10.71
C ASP A 640 -11.44 -34.42 9.67
N ASP A 641 -12.03 -34.72 8.51
CA ASP A 641 -12.32 -33.71 7.47
C ASP A 641 -13.28 -32.62 7.97
N LYS A 642 -14.32 -33.02 8.73
CA LYS A 642 -15.28 -32.06 9.32
C LYS A 642 -14.60 -31.18 10.37
N LYS A 643 -13.80 -31.78 11.25
CA LYS A 643 -13.03 -31.04 12.27
C LYS A 643 -12.11 -30.01 11.63
N GLN A 644 -11.42 -30.41 10.57
CA GLN A 644 -10.50 -29.53 9.88
C GLN A 644 -11.21 -28.35 9.22
N SER A 645 -12.34 -28.58 8.53
CA SER A 645 -13.12 -27.49 7.96
C SER A 645 -13.53 -26.45 9.02
N VAL A 646 -13.89 -26.90 10.22
CA VAL A 646 -14.17 -26.02 11.37
C VAL A 646 -12.92 -25.26 11.82
N LEU A 647 -11.75 -25.92 11.95
CA LEU A 647 -10.49 -25.26 12.34
C LEU A 647 -10.03 -24.22 11.32
N GLN A 648 -10.25 -24.49 10.04
CA GLN A 648 -9.92 -23.58 8.96
C GLN A 648 -10.78 -22.32 9.05
N ARG A 649 -12.11 -22.45 9.10
CA ARG A 649 -13.04 -21.32 9.31
C ARG A 649 -12.72 -20.55 10.60
N LEU A 650 -12.35 -21.25 11.66
CA LEU A 650 -11.93 -20.63 12.92
C LEU A 650 -10.66 -19.77 12.75
N SER A 651 -9.69 -20.27 11.99
CA SER A 651 -8.46 -19.54 11.67
C SER A 651 -8.74 -18.32 10.78
N GLU A 652 -9.63 -18.45 9.80
CA GLU A 652 -10.06 -17.35 8.93
C GLU A 652 -10.74 -16.23 9.74
N ASN A 653 -11.77 -16.56 10.53
CA ASN A 653 -12.50 -15.61 11.37
C ASN A 653 -11.60 -14.95 12.43
N THR A 654 -10.65 -15.72 12.99
CA THR A 654 -9.68 -15.20 13.96
C THR A 654 -8.68 -14.25 13.30
N SER A 655 -8.16 -14.58 12.12
CA SER A 655 -7.19 -13.75 11.39
C SER A 655 -7.68 -12.30 11.19
N ASP A 656 -8.93 -12.13 10.77
CA ASP A 656 -9.53 -10.80 10.55
C ASP A 656 -9.54 -9.96 11.82
N LYS A 657 -10.00 -10.56 12.92
CA LYS A 657 -10.08 -9.90 14.22
C LYS A 657 -8.70 -9.59 14.78
N ILE A 658 -7.70 -10.45 14.52
CA ILE A 658 -6.31 -10.20 14.91
C ILE A 658 -5.72 -9.01 14.15
N ASN A 659 -5.98 -8.89 12.84
CA ASN A 659 -5.53 -7.72 12.08
C ASN A 659 -6.14 -6.42 12.65
N GLN A 660 -7.45 -6.42 12.95
CA GLN A 660 -8.12 -5.27 13.57
C GLN A 660 -7.56 -4.95 14.97
N LEU A 661 -7.31 -5.99 15.78
CA LEU A 661 -6.71 -5.86 17.11
C LEU A 661 -5.32 -5.21 17.03
N VAL A 662 -4.47 -5.70 16.13
CA VAL A 662 -3.10 -5.18 15.95
C VAL A 662 -3.13 -3.74 15.46
N GLU A 663 -3.96 -3.40 14.47
CA GLU A 663 -4.08 -2.02 14.01
C GLU A 663 -4.56 -1.09 15.14
N ARG A 664 -5.59 -1.51 15.89
CA ARG A 664 -6.12 -0.75 17.02
C ARG A 664 -5.04 -0.51 18.09
N ARG A 665 -4.42 -1.57 18.59
CA ARG A 665 -3.43 -1.50 19.68
C ARG A 665 -2.15 -0.79 19.27
N LEU A 666 -1.64 -1.06 18.07
CA LEU A 666 -0.38 -0.48 17.61
C LEU A 666 -0.53 0.97 17.22
N LYS A 667 -1.62 1.33 16.53
CA LYS A 667 -1.78 2.65 15.92
C LYS A 667 -2.86 3.50 16.58
N VAL A 668 -4.09 3.00 16.71
CA VAL A 668 -5.24 3.82 17.15
C VAL A 668 -5.09 4.22 18.62
N ASP A 669 -4.90 3.23 19.50
CA ASP A 669 -4.79 3.42 20.95
C ASP A 669 -3.52 4.20 21.32
N LEU A 670 -2.46 4.03 20.53
CA LEU A 670 -1.14 4.61 20.76
C LEU A 670 -0.80 5.78 19.81
N HIS A 671 -1.80 6.35 19.15
CA HIS A 671 -1.62 7.41 18.15
C HIS A 671 -0.85 8.61 18.70
N SER A 672 -1.17 9.02 19.94
CA SER A 672 -0.48 10.13 20.62
C SER A 672 1.02 9.86 20.80
N GLN A 673 1.42 8.63 21.15
CA GLN A 673 2.84 8.28 21.29
C GLN A 673 3.55 8.22 19.94
N TRP A 674 2.87 7.76 18.88
CA TRP A 674 3.43 7.85 17.52
C TRP A 674 3.73 9.29 17.11
N ILE A 675 2.83 10.20 17.47
CA ILE A 675 3.06 11.62 17.24
C ILE A 675 4.24 12.13 18.09
N VAL A 676 4.36 11.72 19.35
CA VAL A 676 5.51 12.06 20.20
C VAL A 676 6.81 11.54 19.58
N ALA A 677 6.86 10.28 19.18
CA ALA A 677 7.99 9.63 18.51
C ALA A 677 8.43 10.41 17.27
N HIS A 678 7.47 10.81 16.43
CA HIS A 678 7.73 11.64 15.26
C HIS A 678 8.20 13.06 15.64
N SER A 679 7.67 13.62 16.73
CA SER A 679 7.92 15.00 17.15
C SER A 679 9.27 15.25 17.80
N TYR A 680 9.99 14.21 18.24
CA TYR A 680 11.34 14.38 18.78
C TYR A 680 12.25 15.07 17.77
N LYS A 681 12.98 16.07 18.28
CA LYS A 681 13.91 16.95 17.57
C LYS A 681 15.16 17.14 18.43
N ASP A 682 16.19 17.71 17.82
CA ASP A 682 17.49 18.05 18.39
C ASP A 682 18.39 16.84 18.67
N THR A 683 19.67 17.10 18.97
CA THR A 683 20.68 16.07 19.24
C THR A 683 20.16 14.99 20.19
N GLY A 684 20.32 13.73 19.78
CA GLY A 684 19.78 12.57 20.50
C GLY A 684 18.30 12.24 20.21
N SER A 685 17.63 12.95 19.30
CA SER A 685 16.25 12.65 18.89
C SER A 685 16.10 11.23 18.36
N ALA A 686 17.10 10.71 17.64
CA ALA A 686 17.09 9.36 17.09
C ALA A 686 16.98 8.31 18.21
N ALA A 687 17.78 8.44 19.28
CA ALA A 687 17.73 7.55 20.43
C ALA A 687 16.41 7.70 21.21
N LYS A 688 15.94 8.93 21.44
CA LYS A 688 14.64 9.18 22.09
C LYS A 688 13.48 8.57 21.30
N ARG A 689 13.47 8.75 19.98
CA ARG A 689 12.49 8.17 19.05
C ARG A 689 12.52 6.65 19.07
N ALA A 690 13.71 6.04 19.02
CA ALA A 690 13.85 4.60 19.13
C ALA A 690 13.31 4.07 20.47
N SER A 691 13.61 4.77 21.58
CA SER A 691 13.08 4.42 22.90
C SER A 691 11.55 4.57 23.00
N GLU A 692 10.98 5.61 22.38
CA GLU A 692 9.53 5.82 22.36
C GLU A 692 8.84 4.73 21.55
N ILE A 693 9.36 4.41 20.36
CA ILE A 693 8.83 3.33 19.51
C ILE A 693 8.93 1.98 20.24
N ARG A 694 10.04 1.73 20.96
CA ARG A 694 10.14 0.57 21.84
C ARG A 694 9.02 0.56 22.90
N SER A 695 8.75 1.68 23.56
CA SER A 695 7.67 1.76 24.54
C SER A 695 6.28 1.53 23.91
N ILE A 696 6.07 1.97 22.67
CA ILE A 696 4.84 1.67 21.91
C ILE A 696 4.70 0.16 21.71
N PHE A 697 5.78 -0.51 21.29
CA PHE A 697 5.79 -1.96 21.08
C PHE A 697 5.54 -2.75 22.37
N GLU A 698 6.19 -2.38 23.48
CA GLU A 698 5.98 -3.01 24.80
C GLU A 698 4.53 -2.85 25.32
N ARG A 699 3.82 -1.80 24.91
CA ARG A 699 2.39 -1.61 25.23
C ARG A 699 1.46 -2.34 24.27
N THR A 700 1.88 -2.47 23.01
CA THR A 700 1.12 -3.15 21.96
C THR A 700 1.03 -4.64 22.25
N ILE A 701 2.17 -5.27 22.52
CA ILE A 701 2.28 -6.69 22.91
C ILE A 701 2.99 -6.81 24.28
N PRO A 702 2.25 -6.70 25.38
CA PRO A 702 2.82 -6.77 26.72
C PRO A 702 3.28 -8.20 27.05
N GLN A 703 4.50 -8.33 27.57
CA GLN A 703 5.01 -9.61 28.06
C GLN A 703 4.16 -10.08 29.26
N PRO A 704 3.64 -11.33 29.25
CA PRO A 704 2.90 -11.87 30.38
C PRO A 704 3.75 -11.94 31.64
N LYS A 705 3.21 -11.48 32.77
CA LYS A 705 3.91 -11.50 34.07
C LYS A 705 3.22 -12.40 35.08
N ILE A 706 4.00 -12.89 36.03
CA ILE A 706 3.48 -13.66 37.17
C ILE A 706 2.63 -12.77 38.09
N THR A 707 3.00 -11.50 38.21
CA THR A 707 2.22 -10.49 38.95
C THR A 707 1.06 -10.01 38.10
N TYR A 708 -0.13 -9.89 38.69
CA TYR A 708 -1.31 -9.35 38.01
C TYR A 708 -1.07 -7.89 37.61
N ASP A 709 -0.78 -7.64 36.34
CA ASP A 709 -0.85 -6.32 35.72
C ASP A 709 -1.99 -6.29 34.70
N ASN A 710 -2.88 -5.30 34.85
CA ASN A 710 -4.10 -5.24 34.04
C ASN A 710 -3.78 -5.25 32.54
N VAL A 711 -2.68 -4.64 32.11
CA VAL A 711 -2.32 -4.54 30.69
C VAL A 711 -2.06 -5.90 30.03
N SER A 712 -1.39 -6.84 30.70
CA SER A 712 -1.12 -8.18 30.13
C SER A 712 -2.34 -9.09 30.24
N GLY A 713 -3.10 -8.97 31.34
CA GLY A 713 -4.39 -9.65 31.52
C GLY A 713 -5.41 -9.23 30.46
N ASP A 714 -5.55 -7.93 30.21
CA ASP A 714 -6.48 -7.36 29.22
C ASP A 714 -6.17 -7.89 27.81
N PHE A 715 -4.88 -8.00 27.44
CA PHE A 715 -4.50 -8.55 26.12
C PHE A 715 -4.82 -10.05 26.00
N LEU A 716 -4.58 -10.84 27.05
CA LEU A 716 -4.95 -12.25 27.07
C LEU A 716 -6.47 -12.43 26.95
N ASP A 717 -7.24 -11.63 27.69
CA ASP A 717 -8.70 -11.65 27.65
C ASP A 717 -9.24 -11.22 26.28
N GLU A 718 -8.64 -10.21 25.63
CA GLU A 718 -8.97 -9.82 24.25
C GLU A 718 -8.77 -10.97 23.25
N LEU A 719 -7.63 -11.68 23.32
CA LEU A 719 -7.39 -12.84 22.47
C LEU A 719 -8.37 -13.98 22.73
N LYS A 720 -8.71 -14.22 23.99
CA LYS A 720 -9.73 -15.20 24.37
C LYS A 720 -11.08 -14.84 23.78
N VAL A 721 -11.52 -13.59 23.94
CA VAL A 721 -12.79 -13.09 23.38
C VAL A 721 -12.82 -13.25 21.86
N ILE A 722 -11.72 -12.93 21.17
CA ILE A 722 -11.63 -13.13 19.71
C ILE A 722 -11.90 -14.59 19.33
N VAL A 723 -11.23 -15.54 19.99
CA VAL A 723 -11.42 -16.97 19.71
C VAL A 723 -12.84 -17.42 20.06
N GLU A 724 -13.37 -16.99 21.21
CA GLU A 724 -14.74 -17.32 21.64
C GLU A 724 -15.80 -16.79 20.67
N GLU A 725 -15.70 -15.53 20.26
CA GLU A 725 -16.61 -14.94 19.29
C GLU A 725 -16.49 -15.59 17.90
N SER A 726 -15.28 -15.96 17.47
CA SER A 726 -15.09 -16.70 16.20
C SER A 726 -15.75 -18.08 16.26
N LEU A 727 -15.73 -18.76 17.42
CA LEU A 727 -16.46 -20.01 17.64
C LEU A 727 -17.98 -19.81 17.64
N VAL A 728 -18.48 -18.67 18.18
CA VAL A 728 -19.90 -18.33 18.13
C VAL A 728 -20.34 -18.07 16.69
N GLN A 729 -19.56 -17.31 15.92
CA GLN A 729 -19.84 -17.01 14.53
C GLN A 729 -20.01 -18.28 13.69
N ILE A 730 -19.13 -19.28 13.87
CA ILE A 730 -19.25 -20.58 13.18
C ILE A 730 -20.57 -21.29 13.53
N LYS A 731 -21.05 -21.19 14.78
CA LYS A 731 -22.34 -21.77 15.17
C LYS A 731 -23.52 -21.04 14.53
N GLU A 732 -23.44 -19.72 14.43
CA GLU A 732 -24.51 -18.88 13.89
C GLU A 732 -24.64 -18.97 12.37
N GLU A 733 -23.52 -19.01 11.64
CA GLU A 733 -23.49 -19.09 10.18
C GLU A 733 -24.22 -20.33 9.65
N GLU A 734 -24.18 -21.44 10.39
CA GLU A 734 -24.91 -22.66 10.00
C GLU A 734 -26.38 -22.61 10.41
N SER A 735 -26.72 -21.95 11.52
CA SER A 735 -28.12 -21.79 11.94
C SER A 735 -28.96 -20.90 11.00
N LYS A 736 -28.31 -20.01 10.24
CA LYS A 736 -28.97 -19.14 9.24
C LYS A 736 -29.13 -19.81 7.86
N GLN A 737 -28.57 -21.02 7.69
CA GLN A 737 -28.65 -21.80 6.47
C GLN A 737 -29.63 -22.99 6.59
N GLU A 738 -30.28 -23.15 7.77
CA GLU A 738 -31.55 -23.88 7.97
C GLU A 738 -32.75 -23.03 7.54
#